data_AF-A0A962WV50-F1
#
_entry.id   AF-A0A962WV50-F1
#
_cell.length_a   1.000
_cell.length_b   1.000
_cell.length_c   1.000
_cell.angle_alpha   90.00
_cell.angle_beta   90.00
_cell.angle_gamma   90.00
#
_symmetry.space_group_name_H-M   'P 1'
#
loop_
_entity.id
_entity.type
_entity.pdbx_description
1 polymer ?
#
loop_
_entity_poly.entity_id
_entity_poly.type
_entity_poly.pdbx_seq_one_letter_code
_entity_poly.pdbx_strand_id
1 'polypeptide(L)'
;MKAERGFVLIGVVFALFVIASASLVINREGGMNVRMAGDELAVSKARGVAQAGINHLLASANQSECENYPDITAAAFGEHSYSATISPTSGSPVRVSSVATLDDGTVVSMEREQAPVYQAMKPGIVISSADGAGKDSYISDFFLSRNSNFGTASSLSVGDNALSENYSLFKFDLSSLPDNIKILSADMQLYLSGISLSSGNSGLSVHRMLTDWTEAGVSWNTSDGSNSWNIDYNYEAEPSSKLAMTSTNSGSRDFDMTALVQAWNSGMYENYGVVLLPDNITSLAIDSGEASDTTRVPTLTVRYTCECGLFCDTSVPLPDGLAHWKFDETSGTVAEDSVGGHHGSTSGTNWSTGGQIDGSAEFDGLSDYIYVPHSSDLSFDRELSISVWVNLRDPATGSYAYQSILGKGTSNYTEEYWFGILDGLLEFGVLQSGNWHSVATEETLALQPGIWYHLVATFSSVSNEVNLYLDGLPIASGLLTVDPVPKAEAIQVGRSQYGEFWNGKMDDLKLFAEVLSPEQVASITVAGGKKIAEERILDQFNTAYSYAGDDGSLPWNGSWQEVGENDGPASGDEYVSEFGTRRFAVRLQDNDNGGEGIEREADLTACNTAWLDFDYMRRGLDAGSWSSPADYVAVSVSTDGIFWTELDLLSGPANDALYFPASYDISAFISPTTRIRFRTSPNMGSSEGVYIDNVEIRLFGCH
;
A
#
# COMPACT_ATOMS: atom_id res chain seq x y z
N MET A 1 22.60 41.25 88.17
CA MET A 1 21.73 40.84 87.04
C MET A 1 22.51 40.99 85.75
N LYS A 2 22.82 39.87 85.08
CA LYS A 2 23.15 39.69 83.64
C LYS A 2 24.11 38.52 83.44
N ALA A 3 23.53 37.33 83.32
CA ALA A 3 23.99 36.34 82.35
C ALA A 3 23.06 36.46 81.12
N GLU A 4 23.37 35.76 80.03
CA GLU A 4 22.59 35.63 78.77
C GLU A 4 22.96 36.59 77.63
N ARG A 5 24.05 36.30 76.90
CA ARG A 5 24.22 36.64 75.47
C ARG A 5 25.10 35.64 74.70
N GLY A 6 24.91 34.34 74.94
CA GLY A 6 25.70 33.27 74.28
C GLY A 6 24.93 32.33 73.34
N PHE A 7 23.59 32.40 73.30
CA PHE A 7 22.78 31.38 72.60
C PHE A 7 22.18 31.83 71.27
N VAL A 8 22.25 33.11 70.91
CA VAL A 8 21.62 33.62 69.68
C VAL A 8 22.47 33.36 68.43
N LEU A 9 23.81 33.33 68.57
CA LEU A 9 24.70 33.20 67.41
C LEU A 9 24.72 31.80 66.79
N ILE A 10 24.58 30.73 67.57
CA ILE A 10 24.57 29.35 67.04
C ILE A 10 23.32 29.10 66.20
N GLY A 11 22.15 29.54 66.65
CA GLY A 11 20.90 29.40 65.88
C GLY A 11 20.93 30.17 64.56
N VAL A 12 21.51 31.38 64.57
CA VAL A 12 21.67 32.20 63.36
C VAL A 12 22.69 31.58 62.39
N VAL A 13 23.81 31.03 62.89
CA VAL A 13 24.81 30.36 62.05
C VAL A 13 24.25 29.06 61.45
N PHE A 14 23.50 28.26 62.21
CA PHE A 14 22.81 27.08 61.67
C PHE A 14 21.76 27.47 60.63
N ALA A 15 20.96 28.51 60.88
CA ALA A 15 19.98 29.00 59.92
C ALA A 15 20.64 29.49 58.63
N LEU A 16 21.74 30.25 58.72
CA LEU A 16 22.50 30.70 57.55
C LEU A 16 23.15 29.54 56.80
N PHE A 17 23.64 28.51 57.52
CA PHE A 17 24.22 27.32 56.89
C PHE A 17 23.13 26.50 56.16
N VAL A 18 21.95 26.33 56.76
CA VAL A 18 20.82 25.65 56.14
C VAL A 18 20.32 26.42 54.91
N ILE A 19 20.21 27.75 54.99
CA ILE A 19 19.81 28.61 53.86
C ILE A 19 20.85 28.56 52.75
N ALA A 20 22.15 28.59 53.07
CA ALA A 20 23.22 28.50 52.08
C ALA A 20 23.28 27.10 51.44
N SER A 21 23.05 26.04 52.22
CA SER A 21 22.99 24.65 51.72
C SER A 21 21.78 24.46 50.80
N ALA A 22 20.61 24.94 51.22
CA ALA A 22 19.39 24.92 50.41
C ALA A 22 19.56 25.74 49.13
N SER A 23 20.18 26.93 49.20
CA SER A 23 20.47 27.75 48.02
C SER A 23 21.48 27.09 47.09
N LEU A 24 22.48 26.37 47.61
CA LEU A 24 23.44 25.62 46.79
C LEU A 24 22.78 24.42 46.11
N VAL A 25 21.91 23.69 46.82
CA VAL A 25 21.14 22.58 46.26
C VAL A 25 20.18 23.08 45.19
N ILE A 26 19.42 24.15 45.45
CA ILE A 26 18.49 24.76 44.47
C ILE A 26 19.25 25.29 43.24
N ASN A 27 20.40 25.95 43.39
CA ASN A 27 21.20 26.41 42.25
C ASN A 27 21.86 25.25 41.48
N ARG A 28 22.21 24.15 42.17
CA ARG A 28 22.78 22.96 41.53
C ARG A 28 21.70 22.17 40.79
N GLU A 29 20.52 21.98 41.38
CA GLU A 29 19.36 21.37 40.74
C GLU A 29 18.87 22.23 39.57
N GLY A 30 18.76 23.55 39.75
CA GLY A 30 18.45 24.48 38.66
C GLY A 30 19.48 24.44 37.53
N GLY A 31 20.78 24.39 37.86
CA GLY A 31 21.86 24.27 36.86
C GLY A 31 21.92 22.90 36.17
N MET A 32 21.56 21.81 36.86
CA MET A 32 21.45 20.48 36.26
C MET A 32 20.22 20.37 35.36
N ASN A 33 19.07 20.90 35.78
CA ASN A 33 17.84 20.93 34.99
C ASN A 33 18.00 21.79 33.73
N VAL A 34 18.72 22.93 33.81
CA VAL A 34 19.07 23.75 32.64
C VAL A 34 20.04 22.99 31.71
N ARG A 35 21.02 22.25 32.22
CA ARG A 35 21.89 21.46 31.33
C ARG A 35 21.15 20.29 30.67
N MET A 36 20.33 19.56 31.43
CA MET A 36 19.53 18.45 30.92
C MET A 36 18.52 18.90 29.85
N ALA A 37 17.82 20.00 30.10
CA ALA A 37 16.90 20.61 29.14
C ALA A 37 17.59 21.10 27.85
N GLY A 38 18.85 21.54 27.96
CA GLY A 38 19.65 21.92 26.79
C GLY A 38 20.18 20.76 26.01
N ASP A 39 20.60 19.71 26.69
CA ASP A 39 21.00 18.46 26.05
C ASP A 39 19.78 17.82 25.34
N GLU A 40 18.58 17.90 25.92
CA GLU A 40 17.34 17.37 25.33
C GLU A 40 16.82 18.19 24.14
N LEU A 41 16.85 19.52 24.23
CA LEU A 41 16.53 20.39 23.10
C LEU A 41 17.53 20.22 21.94
N ALA A 42 18.83 20.05 22.25
CA ALA A 42 19.85 19.77 21.25
C ALA A 42 19.62 18.42 20.57
N VAL A 43 19.25 17.38 21.33
CA VAL A 43 18.87 16.07 20.77
C VAL A 43 17.62 16.18 19.89
N SER A 44 16.59 16.91 20.31
CA SER A 44 15.36 17.11 19.50
C SER A 44 15.64 17.85 18.19
N LYS A 45 16.44 18.93 18.23
CA LYS A 45 16.89 19.63 17.01
C LYS A 45 17.72 18.72 16.11
N ALA A 46 18.63 17.94 16.68
CA ALA A 46 19.45 16.99 15.93
C ALA A 46 18.60 15.88 15.28
N ARG A 47 17.52 15.41 15.93
CA ARG A 47 16.53 14.51 15.31
C ARG A 47 15.84 15.17 14.13
N GLY A 48 15.42 16.42 14.24
CA GLY A 48 14.82 17.17 13.11
C GLY A 48 15.78 17.29 11.91
N VAL A 49 17.06 17.55 12.17
CA VAL A 49 18.11 17.57 11.12
C VAL A 49 18.34 16.17 10.54
N ALA A 50 18.33 15.12 11.37
CA ALA A 50 18.49 13.74 10.91
C ALA A 50 17.31 13.30 10.03
N GLN A 51 16.08 13.67 10.41
CA GLN A 51 14.87 13.45 9.62
C GLN A 51 14.95 14.16 8.25
N ALA A 52 15.48 15.39 8.22
CA ALA A 52 15.71 16.10 6.96
C ALA A 52 16.70 15.33 6.06
N GLY A 53 17.72 14.69 6.65
CA GLY A 53 18.64 13.82 5.92
C GLY A 53 18.01 12.56 5.34
N ILE A 54 17.13 11.88 6.09
CA ILE A 54 16.32 10.76 5.58
C ILE A 54 15.46 11.23 4.40
N ASN A 55 14.75 12.34 4.55
CA ASN A 55 13.87 12.87 3.51
C ASN A 55 14.64 13.27 2.23
N HIS A 56 15.82 13.88 2.36
CA HIS A 56 16.66 14.23 1.22
C HIS A 56 17.21 12.98 0.50
N LEU A 57 17.63 11.97 1.25
CA LEU A 57 18.10 10.70 0.70
C LEU A 57 17.00 9.98 -0.09
N LEU A 58 15.80 9.85 0.49
CA LEU A 58 14.66 9.24 -0.19
C LEU A 58 14.20 10.03 -1.41
N ALA A 59 14.20 11.37 -1.33
CA ALA A 59 13.89 12.21 -2.50
C ALA A 59 14.90 12.03 -3.64
N SER A 60 16.17 11.75 -3.32
CA SER A 60 17.21 11.44 -4.29
C SER A 60 17.03 10.04 -4.88
N ALA A 61 16.75 9.04 -4.04
CA ALA A 61 16.49 7.67 -4.47
C ALA A 61 15.26 7.56 -5.40
N ASN A 62 14.18 8.30 -5.11
CA ASN A 62 12.98 8.37 -5.96
C ASN A 62 13.24 8.96 -7.36
N GLN A 63 14.40 9.61 -7.58
CA GLN A 63 14.81 10.11 -8.89
C GLN A 63 15.72 9.14 -9.66
N SER A 64 16.12 8.02 -9.04
CA SER A 64 17.09 7.08 -9.61
C SER A 64 16.44 5.86 -10.31
N GLU A 65 15.14 5.92 -10.61
CA GLU A 65 14.43 4.88 -11.37
C GLU A 65 14.64 3.45 -10.83
N CYS A 66 14.55 3.32 -9.51
CA CYS A 66 14.66 2.05 -8.78
C CYS A 66 16.05 1.38 -8.73
N GLU A 67 17.11 2.03 -9.22
CA GLU A 67 18.47 1.50 -9.17
C GLU A 67 19.51 2.59 -8.81
N ASN A 68 20.70 2.16 -8.40
CA ASN A 68 21.86 3.03 -8.16
C ASN A 68 21.60 4.20 -7.18
N TYR A 69 20.88 3.95 -6.09
CA TYR A 69 20.56 4.99 -5.10
C TYR A 69 21.82 5.65 -4.50
N PRO A 70 21.89 6.99 -4.47
CA PRO A 70 23.10 7.69 -4.02
C PRO A 70 23.11 7.94 -2.51
N ASP A 71 24.26 7.72 -1.86
CA ASP A 71 24.50 8.18 -0.49
C ASP A 71 24.72 9.72 -0.43
N ILE A 72 24.35 10.32 0.70
CA ILE A 72 24.67 11.71 1.03
C ILE A 72 25.85 11.72 2.00
N THR A 73 27.03 12.04 1.49
CA THR A 73 28.26 12.05 2.29
C THR A 73 28.33 13.20 3.31
N ALA A 74 27.84 14.40 2.94
CA ALA A 74 27.66 15.53 3.83
C ALA A 74 26.79 16.62 3.16
N ALA A 75 25.77 17.11 3.86
CA ALA A 75 24.92 18.22 3.42
C ALA A 75 24.71 19.23 4.55
N ALA A 76 24.65 20.52 4.19
CA ALA A 76 24.39 21.60 5.13
C ALA A 76 22.88 21.79 5.38
N PHE A 77 22.51 22.10 6.62
CA PHE A 77 21.15 22.43 7.05
C PHE A 77 21.20 23.64 7.99
N GLY A 78 21.20 24.84 7.42
CA GLY A 78 21.48 26.07 8.17
C GLY A 78 22.92 26.08 8.70
N GLU A 79 23.09 26.19 10.01
CA GLU A 79 24.39 26.09 10.69
C GLU A 79 24.78 24.64 11.05
N HIS A 80 23.87 23.69 10.82
CA HIS A 80 24.04 22.27 11.12
C HIS A 80 24.37 21.46 9.87
N SER A 81 24.60 20.16 10.03
CA SER A 81 24.87 19.26 8.90
C SER A 81 24.31 17.86 9.13
N TYR A 82 24.17 17.09 8.06
CA TYR A 82 23.87 15.67 8.11
C TYR A 82 24.59 14.88 7.01
N SER A 83 24.74 13.58 7.23
CA SER A 83 25.09 12.58 6.22
C SER A 83 24.04 11.48 6.24
N ALA A 84 23.74 10.84 5.11
CA ALA A 84 22.77 9.76 5.05
C ALA A 84 23.20 8.65 4.08
N THR A 85 22.89 7.40 4.41
CA THR A 85 23.25 6.21 3.62
C THR A 85 22.05 5.31 3.36
N ILE A 86 22.03 4.62 2.21
CA ILE A 86 20.93 3.76 1.75
C ILE A 86 21.40 2.34 1.42
N SER A 87 20.62 1.31 1.79
CA SER A 87 20.92 -0.09 1.46
C SER A 87 19.65 -0.96 1.43
N PRO A 88 19.43 -1.82 0.42
CA PRO A 88 20.20 -1.95 -0.82
C PRO A 88 20.15 -0.68 -1.69
N THR A 89 21.04 -0.57 -2.68
CA THR A 89 21.10 0.59 -3.59
C THR A 89 20.16 0.44 -4.80
N SER A 90 19.17 -0.44 -4.72
CA SER A 90 18.15 -0.68 -5.75
C SER A 90 16.93 -1.35 -5.12
N GLY A 91 15.77 -1.21 -5.75
CA GLY A 91 14.50 -1.78 -5.30
C GLY A 91 13.90 -1.08 -4.07
N SER A 92 12.81 -1.62 -3.56
CA SER A 92 12.19 -1.17 -2.32
C SER A 92 11.69 -2.41 -1.57
N PRO A 93 11.58 -2.36 -0.24
CA PRO A 93 12.01 -1.28 0.66
C PRO A 93 13.54 -1.19 0.83
N VAL A 94 14.01 -0.03 1.30
CA VAL A 94 15.43 0.20 1.62
C VAL A 94 15.61 0.60 3.09
N ARG A 95 16.75 0.25 3.66
CA ARG A 95 17.25 0.80 4.91
C ARG A 95 17.91 2.13 4.65
N VAL A 96 17.47 3.18 5.33
CA VAL A 96 18.11 4.49 5.33
C VAL A 96 18.60 4.86 6.72
N SER A 97 19.82 5.38 6.80
CA SER A 97 20.43 5.86 8.05
C SER A 97 20.87 7.29 7.84
N SER A 98 20.60 8.17 8.79
CA SER A 98 20.96 9.59 8.74
C SER A 98 21.62 10.00 10.05
N VAL A 99 22.77 10.65 9.95
CA VAL A 99 23.54 11.16 11.09
C VAL A 99 23.55 12.67 11.01
N ALA A 100 22.90 13.34 11.95
CA ALA A 100 22.93 14.78 12.11
C ALA A 100 24.04 15.21 13.06
N THR A 101 24.67 16.33 12.74
CA THR A 101 25.65 17.02 13.59
C THR A 101 25.27 18.49 13.69
N LEU A 102 24.94 18.94 14.91
CA LEU A 102 24.69 20.35 15.19
C LEU A 102 26.01 21.14 15.32
N ASP A 103 25.91 22.46 15.29
CA ASP A 103 27.04 23.39 15.40
C ASP A 103 27.69 23.36 16.80
N ASP A 104 26.92 23.00 17.82
CA ASP A 104 27.37 22.76 19.19
C ASP A 104 28.09 21.42 19.40
N GLY A 105 28.15 20.57 18.35
CA GLY A 105 28.78 19.27 18.35
C GLY A 105 27.89 18.09 18.77
N THR A 106 26.60 18.33 19.04
CA THR A 106 25.63 17.26 19.31
C THR A 106 25.43 16.39 18.07
N VAL A 107 25.48 15.06 18.24
CA VAL A 107 25.31 14.08 17.17
C VAL A 107 24.15 13.15 17.48
N VAL A 108 23.24 12.99 16.51
CA VAL A 108 22.13 12.04 16.58
C VAL A 108 22.05 11.25 15.28
N SER A 109 21.90 9.93 15.40
CA SER A 109 21.59 9.06 14.27
C SER A 109 20.10 8.69 14.31
N MET A 110 19.51 8.57 13.12
CA MET A 110 18.15 8.09 12.92
C MET A 110 18.18 7.09 11.78
N GLU A 111 17.46 5.99 11.93
CA GLU A 111 17.40 4.94 10.93
C GLU A 111 15.94 4.60 10.64
N ARG A 112 15.66 4.27 9.38
CA ARG A 112 14.39 3.70 8.95
C ARG A 112 14.72 2.44 8.16
N GLU A 113 14.40 1.30 8.75
CA GLU A 113 14.81 0.00 8.23
C GLU A 113 14.08 -0.38 6.93
N GLN A 114 12.88 0.16 6.69
CA GLN A 114 12.04 -0.14 5.52
C GLN A 114 11.39 1.14 4.99
N ALA A 115 12.19 1.98 4.32
CA ALA A 115 11.72 3.19 3.66
C ALA A 115 11.30 2.89 2.21
N PRO A 116 10.08 3.27 1.78
CA PRO A 116 9.65 3.03 0.42
C PRO A 116 10.37 3.98 -0.54
N VAL A 117 10.93 3.42 -1.60
CA VAL A 117 11.42 4.17 -2.77
C VAL A 117 10.42 3.97 -3.88
N TYR A 118 10.02 5.05 -4.53
CA TYR A 118 8.99 5.05 -5.56
C TYR A 118 9.60 5.19 -6.95
N GLN A 119 8.91 4.58 -7.91
CA GLN A 119 9.16 4.73 -9.34
C GLN A 119 8.98 6.18 -9.78
N ALA A 120 9.42 6.49 -11.00
CA ALA A 120 9.09 7.75 -11.64
C ALA A 120 7.55 7.92 -11.74
N MET A 121 7.09 9.15 -11.57
CA MET A 121 5.68 9.52 -11.72
C MET A 121 5.13 9.00 -13.05
N LYS A 122 4.01 8.28 -12.98
CA LYS A 122 3.34 7.75 -14.18
C LYS A 122 2.56 8.86 -14.89
N PRO A 123 2.24 8.69 -16.19
CA PRO A 123 1.35 9.60 -16.89
C PRO A 123 0.04 9.76 -16.10
N GLY A 124 -0.39 11.00 -15.89
CA GLY A 124 -1.62 11.26 -15.14
C GLY A 124 -2.85 10.70 -15.86
N ILE A 125 -3.78 10.11 -15.11
CA ILE A 125 -5.06 9.64 -15.63
C ILE A 125 -6.07 10.78 -15.47
N VAL A 126 -6.80 11.08 -16.55
CA VAL A 126 -7.87 12.08 -16.54
C VAL A 126 -9.21 11.35 -16.67
N ILE A 127 -10.07 11.53 -15.68
CA ILE A 127 -11.39 10.91 -15.60
C ILE A 127 -12.41 12.02 -15.80
N SER A 128 -13.27 11.89 -16.81
CA SER A 128 -14.32 12.87 -17.11
C SER A 128 -15.70 12.36 -16.71
N SER A 129 -16.53 13.27 -16.21
CA SER A 129 -17.97 13.04 -16.05
C SER A 129 -18.71 12.81 -17.36
N ALA A 130 -18.15 13.25 -18.51
CA ALA A 130 -18.80 13.16 -19.82
C ALA A 130 -18.56 11.83 -20.55
N ASP A 131 -17.57 11.03 -20.13
CA ASP A 131 -17.12 9.82 -20.87
C ASP A 131 -17.80 8.52 -20.37
N GLY A 132 -18.89 8.63 -19.59
CA GLY A 132 -19.54 7.49 -18.93
C GLY A 132 -18.75 6.90 -17.75
N ALA A 133 -17.56 7.46 -17.47
CA ALA A 133 -16.68 7.15 -16.34
C ALA A 133 -16.90 8.10 -15.13
N GLY A 134 -18.04 8.80 -15.10
CA GLY A 134 -18.44 9.63 -13.98
C GLY A 134 -19.93 9.92 -13.99
N LYS A 135 -20.44 10.48 -12.89
CA LYS A 135 -21.83 10.91 -12.69
C LYS A 135 -21.83 12.32 -12.14
N ASP A 136 -22.77 13.15 -12.58
CA ASP A 136 -23.06 14.43 -11.93
C ASP A 136 -24.56 14.75 -11.89
N SER A 137 -24.97 15.50 -10.88
CA SER A 137 -26.34 16.02 -10.76
C SER A 137 -26.33 17.16 -9.74
N TYR A 138 -27.41 17.89 -9.65
CA TYR A 138 -27.69 18.69 -8.45
C TYR A 138 -29.02 18.27 -7.84
N ILE A 139 -29.22 18.62 -6.58
CA ILE A 139 -30.48 18.47 -5.85
C ILE A 139 -30.91 19.83 -5.34
N SER A 140 -32.22 19.99 -5.17
CA SER A 140 -32.81 21.28 -4.76
C SER A 140 -33.95 21.05 -3.78
N ASP A 141 -33.92 21.74 -2.63
CA ASP A 141 -34.97 21.68 -1.62
C ASP A 141 -36.22 22.51 -2.03
N PHE A 142 -36.14 23.23 -3.15
CA PHE A 142 -37.22 24.07 -3.62
C PHE A 142 -38.50 23.25 -3.75
N PHE A 143 -39.59 23.74 -3.16
CA PHE A 143 -40.78 22.93 -2.90
C PHE A 143 -41.43 22.28 -4.15
N LEU A 144 -41.18 22.82 -5.35
CA LEU A 144 -41.67 22.24 -6.62
C LEU A 144 -40.71 21.21 -7.24
N SER A 145 -39.45 21.16 -6.81
CA SER A 145 -38.40 20.33 -7.41
C SER A 145 -37.72 19.35 -6.45
N ARG A 146 -38.21 19.18 -5.22
CA ARG A 146 -37.63 18.23 -4.25
C ARG A 146 -37.53 16.79 -4.73
N ASN A 147 -38.43 16.39 -5.63
CA ASN A 147 -38.45 15.07 -6.24
C ASN A 147 -37.98 15.07 -7.71
N SER A 148 -37.51 16.22 -8.20
CA SER A 148 -36.99 16.33 -9.55
C SER A 148 -35.57 15.77 -9.60
N ASN A 149 -35.28 15.04 -10.66
CA ASN A 149 -33.92 14.62 -11.00
C ASN A 149 -33.31 15.63 -12.00
N PHE A 150 -32.01 15.88 -11.85
CA PHE A 150 -31.27 16.83 -12.66
C PHE A 150 -29.99 16.25 -13.28
N GLY A 151 -29.87 14.92 -13.34
CA GLY A 151 -28.67 14.25 -13.88
C GLY A 151 -28.43 14.44 -15.37
N THR A 152 -29.38 15.03 -16.11
CA THR A 152 -29.21 15.38 -17.54
C THR A 152 -29.13 16.89 -17.77
N ALA A 153 -28.95 17.69 -16.72
CA ALA A 153 -28.86 19.13 -16.84
C ALA A 153 -27.48 19.52 -17.39
N SER A 154 -27.41 20.41 -18.37
CA SER A 154 -26.13 20.93 -18.90
C SER A 154 -25.42 21.95 -17.98
N SER A 155 -26.04 22.26 -16.84
CA SER A 155 -25.51 23.15 -15.82
C SER A 155 -26.09 22.80 -14.45
N LEU A 156 -25.21 22.66 -13.47
CA LEU A 156 -25.52 22.31 -12.08
C LEU A 156 -25.59 23.57 -11.22
N SER A 157 -26.32 23.51 -10.10
CA SER A 157 -26.52 24.65 -9.21
C SER A 157 -26.03 24.36 -7.80
N VAL A 158 -25.25 25.30 -7.25
CA VAL A 158 -24.90 25.34 -5.83
C VAL A 158 -25.34 26.69 -5.26
N GLY A 159 -25.99 26.71 -4.10
CA GLY A 159 -26.32 27.98 -3.46
C GLY A 159 -27.39 27.85 -2.38
N ASP A 160 -27.34 28.77 -1.43
CA ASP A 160 -28.33 28.96 -0.37
C ASP A 160 -28.94 30.36 -0.53
N ASN A 161 -30.22 30.39 -0.88
CA ASN A 161 -30.99 31.62 -0.96
C ASN A 161 -32.33 31.46 -0.24
N ALA A 162 -33.05 32.58 -0.06
CA ALA A 162 -34.29 32.62 0.72
C ALA A 162 -35.42 31.68 0.23
N LEU A 163 -35.30 31.12 -0.98
CA LEU A 163 -36.29 30.23 -1.57
C LEU A 163 -35.81 28.78 -1.66
N SER A 164 -34.49 28.54 -1.71
CA SER A 164 -33.94 27.20 -1.89
C SER A 164 -32.46 27.05 -1.53
N GLU A 165 -32.11 25.84 -1.12
CA GLU A 165 -30.78 25.26 -1.06
C GLU A 165 -30.57 24.30 -2.25
N ASN A 166 -29.45 24.47 -2.95
CA ASN A 166 -29.03 23.61 -4.04
C ASN A 166 -27.62 23.06 -3.78
N TYR A 167 -27.44 21.76 -3.96
CA TYR A 167 -26.17 21.06 -3.81
C TYR A 167 -25.84 20.28 -5.09
N SER A 168 -24.60 20.39 -5.56
CA SER A 168 -24.12 19.60 -6.71
C SER A 168 -23.38 18.37 -6.21
N LEU A 169 -23.60 17.23 -6.87
CA LEU A 169 -22.97 15.95 -6.59
C LEU A 169 -22.12 15.51 -7.77
N PHE A 170 -20.97 14.92 -7.50
CA PHE A 170 -20.06 14.37 -8.50
C PHE A 170 -19.52 13.03 -8.04
N LYS A 171 -19.39 12.07 -8.96
CA LYS A 171 -18.69 10.80 -8.71
C LYS A 171 -17.84 10.47 -9.93
N PHE A 172 -16.57 10.16 -9.71
CA PHE A 172 -15.64 9.72 -10.76
C PHE A 172 -15.36 8.24 -10.57
N ASP A 173 -15.39 7.45 -11.64
CA ASP A 173 -15.05 6.03 -11.60
C ASP A 173 -13.53 5.86 -11.57
N LEU A 174 -13.03 5.31 -10.48
CA LEU A 174 -11.60 5.12 -10.24
C LEU A 174 -11.10 3.74 -10.68
N SER A 175 -11.94 2.90 -11.28
CA SER A 175 -11.55 1.53 -11.65
C SER A 175 -10.40 1.46 -12.67
N SER A 176 -10.07 2.57 -13.31
CA SER A 176 -8.90 2.68 -14.20
C SER A 176 -7.59 2.92 -13.44
N LEU A 177 -7.65 3.28 -12.16
CA LEU A 177 -6.47 3.41 -11.32
C LEU A 177 -5.99 2.01 -10.90
N PRO A 178 -4.68 1.74 -10.94
CA PRO A 178 -4.14 0.51 -10.38
C PRO A 178 -4.33 0.42 -8.86
N ASP A 179 -4.40 -0.80 -8.35
CA ASP A 179 -4.40 -1.07 -6.91
C ASP A 179 -3.02 -0.74 -6.31
N ASN A 180 -2.97 -0.43 -5.00
CA ASN A 180 -1.73 -0.25 -4.23
C ASN A 180 -0.77 0.86 -4.74
N ILE A 181 -1.32 1.89 -5.39
CA ILE A 181 -0.55 3.06 -5.83
C ILE A 181 -0.50 4.17 -4.77
N LYS A 182 0.55 4.98 -4.83
CA LYS A 182 0.63 6.25 -4.12
C LYS A 182 0.14 7.38 -5.02
N ILE A 183 -0.97 7.98 -4.64
CA ILE A 183 -1.51 9.19 -5.23
C ILE A 183 -0.61 10.36 -4.82
N LEU A 184 -0.02 11.02 -5.81
CA LEU A 184 0.83 12.21 -5.64
C LEU A 184 0.00 13.49 -5.69
N SER A 185 -0.99 13.53 -6.58
CA SER A 185 -2.04 14.55 -6.59
C SER A 185 -3.31 13.98 -7.18
N ALA A 186 -4.47 14.46 -6.71
CA ALA A 186 -5.72 14.26 -7.39
C ALA A 186 -6.48 15.59 -7.42
N ASP A 187 -6.60 16.17 -8.60
CA ASP A 187 -7.13 17.51 -8.80
C ASP A 187 -8.47 17.43 -9.51
N MET A 188 -9.56 17.73 -8.79
CA MET A 188 -10.89 17.85 -9.39
C MET A 188 -11.05 19.25 -9.95
N GLN A 189 -11.18 19.37 -11.27
CA GLN A 189 -11.38 20.64 -11.94
C GLN A 189 -12.85 20.85 -12.32
N LEU A 190 -13.42 21.98 -11.91
CA LEU A 190 -14.78 22.40 -12.22
C LEU A 190 -14.78 23.77 -12.90
N TYR A 191 -15.65 23.96 -13.91
CA TYR A 191 -15.83 25.26 -14.55
C TYR A 191 -16.96 26.04 -13.89
N LEU A 192 -16.62 27.13 -13.21
CA LEU A 192 -17.58 27.97 -12.50
C LEU A 192 -18.13 29.08 -13.41
N SER A 193 -19.45 29.10 -13.58
CA SER A 193 -20.18 30.11 -14.33
C SER A 193 -21.25 30.79 -13.44
N GLY A 194 -21.62 32.05 -13.74
CA GLY A 194 -22.72 32.75 -13.05
C GLY A 194 -22.66 32.76 -11.51
N ILE A 195 -21.81 33.59 -10.92
CA ILE A 195 -21.58 33.65 -9.46
C ILE A 195 -22.35 34.81 -8.82
N SER A 196 -23.10 34.53 -7.75
CA SER A 196 -23.72 35.50 -6.85
C SER A 196 -23.44 35.13 -5.39
N LEU A 197 -22.92 36.08 -4.62
CA LEU A 197 -22.48 35.89 -3.24
C LEU A 197 -23.35 36.69 -2.28
N SER A 198 -23.50 36.21 -1.03
CA SER A 198 -24.04 37.03 0.06
C SER A 198 -22.92 37.88 0.69
N SER A 199 -23.26 38.83 1.56
CA SER A 199 -22.25 39.67 2.23
C SER A 199 -21.52 38.86 3.31
N GLY A 200 -20.21 38.66 3.18
CA GLY A 200 -19.39 37.94 4.16
C GLY A 200 -18.17 37.28 3.54
N ASN A 201 -17.50 36.41 4.30
CA ASN A 201 -16.53 35.47 3.73
C ASN A 201 -17.33 34.35 3.05
N SER A 202 -17.24 34.25 1.72
CA SER A 202 -17.88 33.20 0.94
C SER A 202 -16.89 32.10 0.57
N GLY A 203 -17.37 30.87 0.46
CA GLY A 203 -16.59 29.73 0.05
C GLY A 203 -17.43 28.60 -0.51
N LEU A 204 -16.75 27.68 -1.18
CA LEU A 204 -17.32 26.46 -1.71
C LEU A 204 -16.55 25.29 -1.12
N SER A 205 -17.25 24.36 -0.49
CA SER A 205 -16.63 23.20 0.16
C SER A 205 -17.04 21.90 -0.50
N VAL A 206 -16.09 20.98 -0.58
CA VAL A 206 -16.27 19.63 -1.13
C VAL A 206 -16.29 18.65 0.03
N HIS A 207 -17.32 17.81 0.11
CA HIS A 207 -17.52 16.84 1.18
C HIS A 207 -17.69 15.45 0.61
N ARG A 208 -17.09 14.43 1.24
CA ARG A 208 -17.25 13.03 0.87
C ARG A 208 -18.69 12.57 1.13
N MET A 209 -19.28 11.86 0.17
CA MET A 209 -20.58 11.21 0.34
C MET A 209 -20.46 9.93 1.19
N LEU A 210 -21.47 9.68 2.01
CA LEU A 210 -21.56 8.50 2.89
C LEU A 210 -22.51 7.41 2.36
N THR A 211 -23.27 7.72 1.31
CA THR A 211 -24.25 6.82 0.70
C THR A 211 -24.18 6.94 -0.81
N ASP A 212 -24.25 5.80 -1.51
CA ASP A 212 -24.26 5.78 -2.98
C ASP A 212 -25.54 6.40 -3.56
N TRP A 213 -25.44 6.85 -4.81
CA TRP A 213 -26.54 7.48 -5.52
C TRP A 213 -26.48 7.20 -7.03
N THR A 214 -27.62 7.38 -7.69
CA THR A 214 -27.73 7.19 -9.14
C THR A 214 -28.03 8.52 -9.82
N GLU A 215 -27.31 8.80 -10.91
CA GLU A 215 -27.47 10.03 -11.68
C GLU A 215 -28.90 10.22 -12.20
N ALA A 216 -29.53 9.14 -12.67
CA ALA A 216 -30.89 9.16 -13.21
C ALA A 216 -32.00 9.20 -12.15
N GLY A 217 -31.67 9.02 -10.86
CA GLY A 217 -32.65 8.86 -9.79
C GLY A 217 -32.50 9.83 -8.62
N VAL A 218 -31.33 10.45 -8.43
CA VAL A 218 -31.06 11.32 -7.29
C VAL A 218 -31.96 12.56 -7.32
N SER A 219 -32.48 12.94 -6.15
CA SER A 219 -33.26 14.14 -5.88
C SER A 219 -33.03 14.58 -4.43
N TRP A 220 -33.64 15.69 -3.99
CA TRP A 220 -33.53 16.12 -2.59
C TRP A 220 -34.05 15.06 -1.61
N ASN A 221 -35.12 14.35 -1.97
CA ASN A 221 -35.75 13.36 -1.08
C ASN A 221 -35.27 11.92 -1.30
N THR A 222 -34.58 11.60 -2.39
CA THR A 222 -34.19 10.22 -2.73
C THR A 222 -32.78 10.13 -3.32
N SER A 223 -32.02 9.10 -2.96
CA SER A 223 -30.68 8.86 -3.55
C SER A 223 -30.72 8.23 -4.95
N ASP A 224 -31.78 7.49 -5.26
CA ASP A 224 -31.90 6.69 -6.49
C ASP A 224 -33.30 6.69 -7.14
N GLY A 225 -34.18 7.57 -6.66
CA GLY A 225 -35.56 7.70 -7.13
C GLY A 225 -36.56 6.78 -6.41
N SER A 226 -36.07 5.87 -5.54
CA SER A 226 -36.89 4.93 -4.78
C SER A 226 -36.60 5.00 -3.28
N ASN A 227 -35.33 5.03 -2.90
CA ASN A 227 -34.87 5.04 -1.52
C ASN A 227 -34.83 6.47 -1.01
N SER A 228 -35.62 6.74 0.04
CA SER A 228 -35.62 8.05 0.69
C SER A 228 -34.35 8.29 1.49
N TRP A 229 -33.82 9.50 1.44
CA TRP A 229 -32.69 9.92 2.25
C TRP A 229 -32.89 11.33 2.82
N ASN A 230 -32.03 11.72 3.73
CA ASN A 230 -31.88 13.12 4.14
C ASN A 230 -30.42 13.51 3.90
N ILE A 231 -30.20 14.38 2.92
CA ILE A 231 -28.85 14.73 2.46
C ILE A 231 -27.96 15.23 3.59
N ASP A 232 -28.49 15.96 4.58
CA ASP A 232 -27.74 16.53 5.71
C ASP A 232 -27.05 15.49 6.60
N TYR A 233 -27.42 14.21 6.46
CA TYR A 233 -26.80 13.07 7.15
C TYR A 233 -25.99 12.14 6.25
N ASN A 234 -25.87 12.44 4.95
CA ASN A 234 -25.29 11.55 3.94
C ASN A 234 -23.98 12.08 3.32
N TYR A 235 -23.34 13.05 3.98
CA TYR A 235 -21.99 13.49 3.67
C TYR A 235 -21.20 13.78 4.96
N GLU A 236 -19.87 13.81 4.86
CA GLU A 236 -18.98 14.14 5.99
C GLU A 236 -19.05 15.61 6.38
N ALA A 237 -19.13 15.91 7.68
CA ALA A 237 -19.21 17.28 8.17
C ALA A 237 -17.96 18.12 7.85
N GLU A 238 -16.77 17.51 7.95
CA GLU A 238 -15.52 18.17 7.60
C GLU A 238 -15.30 18.13 6.08
N PRO A 239 -14.92 19.26 5.46
CA PRO A 239 -14.69 19.30 4.03
C PRO A 239 -13.35 18.65 3.67
N SER A 240 -13.36 17.85 2.61
CA SER A 240 -12.14 17.32 1.98
C SER A 240 -11.34 18.43 1.28
N SER A 241 -12.03 19.46 0.77
CA SER A 241 -11.41 20.62 0.13
C SER A 241 -12.29 21.86 0.28
N LYS A 242 -11.68 23.05 0.35
CA LYS A 242 -12.43 24.32 0.43
C LYS A 242 -11.78 25.41 -0.42
N LEU A 243 -12.61 26.09 -1.21
CA LEU A 243 -12.21 27.23 -2.03
C LEU A 243 -12.84 28.51 -1.49
N ALA A 244 -12.02 29.51 -1.15
CA ALA A 244 -12.51 30.86 -0.87
C ALA A 244 -13.02 31.53 -2.15
N MET A 245 -14.21 32.12 -2.07
CA MET A 245 -14.90 32.68 -3.23
C MET A 245 -15.02 34.20 -3.18
N THR A 246 -14.82 34.81 -4.35
CA THR A 246 -15.08 36.22 -4.65
C THR A 246 -15.91 36.33 -5.92
N SER A 247 -16.52 37.48 -6.18
CA SER A 247 -17.36 37.69 -7.37
C SER A 247 -16.61 37.60 -8.70
N THR A 248 -15.27 37.52 -8.67
CA THR A 248 -14.41 37.33 -9.86
C THR A 248 -13.97 35.88 -10.06
N ASN A 249 -14.47 34.91 -9.28
CA ASN A 249 -14.05 33.50 -9.32
C ASN A 249 -14.56 32.70 -10.54
N SER A 250 -14.89 33.32 -11.67
CA SER A 250 -15.34 32.59 -12.87
C SER A 250 -14.20 31.81 -13.56
N GLY A 251 -14.57 30.74 -14.28
CA GLY A 251 -13.66 29.86 -15.02
C GLY A 251 -13.27 28.60 -14.24
N SER A 252 -12.31 27.84 -14.77
CA SER A 252 -11.83 26.59 -14.16
C SER A 252 -11.25 26.80 -12.77
N ARG A 253 -11.61 25.95 -11.82
CA ARG A 253 -11.08 25.91 -10.46
C ARG A 253 -10.78 24.48 -10.07
N ASP A 254 -9.63 24.29 -9.44
CA ASP A 254 -9.15 23.00 -8.97
C ASP A 254 -9.47 22.86 -7.48
N PHE A 255 -9.87 21.66 -7.10
CA PHE A 255 -10.06 21.22 -5.72
C PHE A 255 -9.09 20.08 -5.47
N ASP A 256 -8.27 20.23 -4.44
CA ASP A 256 -7.37 19.17 -4.00
C ASP A 256 -8.19 18.04 -3.38
N MET A 257 -8.21 16.89 -4.05
CA MET A 257 -8.88 15.66 -3.67
C MET A 257 -7.87 14.56 -3.34
N THR A 258 -6.58 14.88 -3.23
CA THR A 258 -5.47 13.92 -3.16
C THR A 258 -5.67 12.89 -2.05
N ALA A 259 -5.94 13.35 -0.83
CA ALA A 259 -6.16 12.47 0.32
C ALA A 259 -7.42 11.60 0.15
N LEU A 260 -8.50 12.17 -0.37
CA LEU A 260 -9.76 11.46 -0.55
C LEU A 260 -9.67 10.39 -1.64
N VAL A 261 -8.99 10.69 -2.76
CA VAL A 261 -8.77 9.73 -3.85
C VAL A 261 -7.81 8.63 -3.42
N GLN A 262 -6.76 8.95 -2.65
CA GLN A 262 -5.90 7.93 -2.03
C GLN A 262 -6.71 6.98 -1.15
N ALA A 263 -7.63 7.50 -0.34
CA ALA A 263 -8.46 6.71 0.55
C ALA A 263 -9.51 5.85 -0.19
N TRP A 264 -10.04 6.32 -1.32
CA TRP A 264 -10.86 5.49 -2.19
C TRP A 264 -10.05 4.38 -2.87
N ASN A 265 -8.85 4.70 -3.36
CA ASN A 265 -7.99 3.74 -4.05
C ASN A 265 -7.41 2.66 -3.13
N SER A 266 -7.16 2.99 -1.86
CA SER A 266 -6.72 2.00 -0.86
C SER A 266 -7.87 1.16 -0.32
N GLY A 267 -9.11 1.44 -0.70
CA GLY A 267 -10.30 0.79 -0.13
C GLY A 267 -10.64 1.25 1.29
N MET A 268 -9.94 2.26 1.83
CA MET A 268 -10.26 2.87 3.13
C MET A 268 -11.68 3.44 3.17
N TYR A 269 -12.16 3.97 2.04
CA TYR A 269 -13.57 4.33 1.86
C TYR A 269 -14.12 3.77 0.57
N GLU A 270 -15.41 3.38 0.58
CA GLU A 270 -16.14 3.20 -0.68
C GLU A 270 -16.28 4.54 -1.40
N ASN A 271 -16.09 4.52 -2.72
CA ASN A 271 -16.26 5.70 -3.56
C ASN A 271 -17.75 5.93 -3.87
N TYR A 272 -18.38 6.81 -3.09
CA TYR A 272 -19.73 7.33 -3.35
C TYR A 272 -19.73 8.74 -3.96
N GLY A 273 -18.55 9.25 -4.31
CA GLY A 273 -18.37 10.61 -4.81
C GLY A 273 -18.44 11.67 -3.72
N VAL A 274 -18.70 12.90 -4.13
CA VAL A 274 -18.67 14.10 -3.31
C VAL A 274 -19.90 14.98 -3.53
N VAL A 275 -20.19 15.82 -2.53
CA VAL A 275 -21.18 16.90 -2.61
C VAL A 275 -20.47 18.25 -2.42
N LEU A 276 -20.91 19.25 -3.19
CA LEU A 276 -20.50 20.63 -3.07
C LEU A 276 -21.52 21.43 -2.28
N LEU A 277 -21.07 22.06 -1.21
CA LEU A 277 -21.91 22.86 -0.32
C LEU A 277 -21.55 24.35 -0.39
N PRO A 278 -22.55 25.24 -0.40
CA PRO A 278 -22.32 26.67 -0.34
C PRO A 278 -21.94 27.12 1.07
N ASP A 279 -20.93 27.98 1.19
CA ASP A 279 -20.67 28.81 2.37
C ASP A 279 -20.88 30.27 1.94
N ASN A 280 -22.01 30.86 2.31
CA ASN A 280 -22.37 32.23 1.94
C ASN A 280 -22.38 32.49 0.40
N ILE A 281 -22.84 31.50 -0.39
CA ILE A 281 -23.07 31.61 -1.84
C ILE A 281 -24.58 31.58 -2.08
N THR A 282 -25.12 32.57 -2.79
CA THR A 282 -26.56 32.62 -3.08
C THR A 282 -26.94 31.90 -4.36
N SER A 283 -26.04 31.91 -5.35
CA SER A 283 -26.19 31.15 -6.58
C SER A 283 -24.83 31.01 -7.25
N LEU A 284 -24.50 29.79 -7.64
CA LEU A 284 -23.35 29.43 -8.46
C LEU A 284 -23.83 28.40 -9.48
N ALA A 285 -23.46 28.61 -10.75
CA ALA A 285 -23.62 27.61 -11.80
C ALA A 285 -22.29 26.90 -12.08
N ILE A 286 -22.37 25.61 -12.36
CA ILE A 286 -21.22 24.79 -12.74
C ILE A 286 -21.58 24.08 -14.03
N ASP A 287 -20.67 24.01 -14.99
CA ASP A 287 -20.90 23.23 -16.21
C ASP A 287 -20.83 21.72 -15.85
N SER A 288 -21.77 20.92 -16.35
CA SER A 288 -21.83 19.46 -16.11
C SER A 288 -21.15 18.67 -17.23
N GLY A 289 -21.13 17.34 -17.11
CA GLY A 289 -20.78 16.41 -18.19
C GLY A 289 -21.62 16.59 -19.45
N GLU A 290 -22.85 17.13 -19.31
CA GLU A 290 -23.77 17.42 -20.41
C GLU A 290 -23.57 18.83 -21.02
N ALA A 291 -22.52 19.55 -20.63
CA ALA A 291 -22.21 20.86 -21.16
C ALA A 291 -21.81 20.79 -22.65
N SER A 292 -22.35 21.72 -23.46
CA SER A 292 -22.05 21.77 -24.89
C SER A 292 -20.58 22.07 -25.25
N ASP A 293 -19.82 22.68 -24.32
CA ASP A 293 -18.38 22.91 -24.47
C ASP A 293 -17.63 21.84 -23.67
N THR A 294 -17.18 20.79 -24.36
CA THR A 294 -16.53 19.63 -23.75
C THR A 294 -15.20 19.95 -23.06
N THR A 295 -14.68 21.18 -23.21
CA THR A 295 -13.47 21.64 -22.50
C THR A 295 -13.76 22.14 -21.07
N ARG A 296 -15.04 22.22 -20.69
CA ARG A 296 -15.49 22.76 -19.38
C ARG A 296 -16.15 21.72 -18.49
N VAL A 297 -16.23 20.48 -18.95
CA VAL A 297 -16.84 19.39 -18.19
C VAL A 297 -16.01 19.09 -16.94
N PRO A 298 -16.65 18.66 -15.84
CA PRO A 298 -15.95 18.22 -14.63
C PRO A 298 -14.95 17.11 -14.94
N THR A 299 -13.71 17.27 -14.47
CA THR A 299 -12.64 16.27 -14.61
C THR A 299 -11.93 16.04 -13.29
N LEU A 300 -11.42 14.83 -13.10
CA LEU A 300 -10.49 14.46 -12.03
C LEU A 300 -9.17 14.03 -12.67
N THR A 301 -8.10 14.78 -12.39
CA THR A 301 -6.75 14.44 -12.85
C THR A 301 -5.98 13.79 -11.72
N VAL A 302 -5.61 12.52 -11.87
CA VAL A 302 -4.87 11.75 -10.86
C VAL A 302 -3.44 11.54 -11.33
N ARG A 303 -2.48 11.98 -10.52
CA ARG A 303 -1.05 11.70 -10.67
C ARG A 303 -0.64 10.74 -9.59
N TYR A 304 0.09 9.69 -9.97
CA TYR A 304 0.45 8.63 -9.05
C TYR A 304 1.85 8.08 -9.34
N THR A 305 2.34 7.30 -8.39
CA THR A 305 3.54 6.49 -8.50
C THR A 305 3.33 5.18 -7.74
N CYS A 306 4.22 4.24 -7.92
CA CYS A 306 4.25 2.98 -7.18
C CYS A 306 5.59 2.80 -6.53
N GLU A 307 5.59 2.04 -5.46
CA GLU A 307 6.83 1.61 -4.84
C GLU A 307 7.65 0.77 -5.83
N CYS A 308 8.97 0.88 -5.78
CA CYS A 308 9.87 0.09 -6.61
C CYS A 308 9.68 -1.40 -6.26
N GLY A 309 9.37 -2.23 -7.25
CA GLY A 309 8.99 -3.63 -7.03
C GLY A 309 7.49 -3.88 -6.89
N LEU A 310 6.65 -2.84 -6.80
CA LEU A 310 5.18 -2.95 -6.88
C LEU A 310 4.64 -2.52 -8.26
N PHE A 311 3.52 -3.10 -8.65
CA PHE A 311 2.95 -2.93 -9.99
C PHE A 311 2.08 -1.67 -10.09
N CYS A 312 2.28 -0.91 -11.16
CA CYS A 312 1.69 0.42 -11.37
C CYS A 312 0.79 0.52 -12.59
N ASP A 313 0.60 -0.57 -13.31
CA ASP A 313 -0.15 -0.64 -14.55
C ASP A 313 -0.66 -2.06 -14.70
N THR A 314 -1.97 -2.24 -14.82
CA THR A 314 -2.59 -3.54 -15.12
C THR A 314 -2.45 -3.92 -16.59
N SER A 315 -1.80 -3.09 -17.40
CA SER A 315 -1.59 -3.29 -18.83
C SER A 315 -0.12 -3.08 -19.22
N VAL A 316 0.80 -3.70 -18.50
CA VAL A 316 2.20 -3.78 -18.96
C VAL A 316 2.19 -4.49 -20.31
N PRO A 317 2.62 -3.83 -21.41
CA PRO A 317 2.68 -4.47 -22.71
C PRO A 317 3.59 -5.69 -22.63
N LEU A 318 3.06 -6.85 -22.95
CA LEU A 318 3.85 -8.06 -23.12
C LEU A 318 4.63 -7.94 -24.44
N PRO A 319 5.88 -8.45 -24.51
CA PRO A 319 6.57 -8.56 -25.77
C PRO A 319 5.83 -9.54 -26.68
N ASP A 320 6.10 -9.48 -27.98
CA ASP A 320 5.50 -10.40 -28.94
C ASP A 320 5.84 -11.85 -28.53
N GLY A 321 4.79 -12.67 -28.35
CA GLY A 321 4.93 -14.07 -28.00
C GLY A 321 5.64 -14.86 -29.11
N LEU A 322 6.41 -15.87 -28.72
CA LEU A 322 7.01 -16.84 -29.63
C LEU A 322 6.03 -17.98 -29.96
N ALA A 323 5.28 -18.44 -28.95
CA ALA A 323 4.23 -19.44 -29.09
C ALA A 323 3.22 -19.27 -27.96
N HIS A 324 1.96 -19.59 -28.24
CA HIS A 324 0.87 -19.52 -27.27
C HIS A 324 -0.17 -20.61 -27.51
N TRP A 325 -0.10 -21.66 -26.68
CA TRP A 325 -1.11 -22.73 -26.63
C TRP A 325 -2.08 -22.46 -25.50
N LYS A 326 -3.32 -22.10 -25.85
CA LYS A 326 -4.38 -21.84 -24.89
C LYS A 326 -4.93 -23.12 -24.26
N PHE A 327 -4.97 -24.21 -25.03
CA PHE A 327 -5.61 -25.47 -24.64
C PHE A 327 -7.15 -25.39 -24.50
N ASP A 328 -7.78 -24.50 -25.27
CA ASP A 328 -9.24 -24.29 -25.33
C ASP A 328 -9.97 -25.28 -26.28
N GLU A 329 -9.24 -26.21 -26.88
CA GLU A 329 -9.83 -27.18 -27.79
C GLU A 329 -10.88 -28.04 -27.06
N THR A 330 -11.93 -28.43 -27.78
CA THR A 330 -12.98 -29.30 -27.21
C THR A 330 -12.94 -30.72 -27.79
N SER A 331 -12.11 -30.94 -28.80
CA SER A 331 -11.92 -32.24 -29.47
C SER A 331 -10.72 -32.20 -30.41
N GLY A 332 -10.31 -33.38 -30.92
CA GLY A 332 -9.19 -33.50 -31.86
C GLY A 332 -7.86 -33.70 -31.17
N THR A 333 -6.79 -33.81 -31.96
CA THR A 333 -5.44 -34.17 -31.50
C THR A 333 -4.41 -33.07 -31.75
N VAL A 334 -4.85 -31.84 -32.01
CA VAL A 334 -3.99 -30.71 -32.32
C VAL A 334 -4.12 -29.71 -31.20
N ALA A 335 -2.99 -29.28 -30.64
CA ALA A 335 -2.90 -28.12 -29.76
C ALA A 335 -2.57 -26.91 -30.64
N GLU A 336 -3.50 -25.96 -30.78
CA GLU A 336 -3.29 -24.81 -31.64
C GLU A 336 -2.35 -23.79 -30.97
N ASP A 337 -1.41 -23.26 -31.76
CA ASP A 337 -0.59 -22.12 -31.36
C ASP A 337 -1.21 -20.89 -32.01
N SER A 338 -1.65 -19.95 -31.19
CA SER A 338 -2.36 -18.76 -31.64
C SER A 338 -1.44 -17.61 -32.07
N VAL A 339 -0.12 -17.77 -31.95
CA VAL A 339 0.87 -16.73 -32.25
C VAL A 339 1.88 -17.17 -33.30
N GLY A 340 2.68 -18.20 -33.02
CA GLY A 340 3.85 -18.58 -33.84
C GLY A 340 3.57 -19.62 -34.93
N GLY A 341 2.39 -20.25 -34.91
CA GLY A 341 2.04 -21.37 -35.79
C GLY A 341 2.74 -22.69 -35.42
N HIS A 342 3.32 -22.79 -34.23
CA HIS A 342 3.98 -23.98 -33.68
C HIS A 342 2.96 -24.97 -33.12
N HIS A 343 2.07 -25.47 -33.97
CA HIS A 343 1.03 -26.40 -33.55
C HIS A 343 1.60 -27.69 -32.94
N GLY A 344 1.03 -28.10 -31.81
CA GLY A 344 1.35 -29.36 -31.14
C GLY A 344 0.44 -30.50 -31.60
N SER A 345 0.90 -31.73 -31.44
CA SER A 345 0.10 -32.94 -31.62
C SER A 345 0.03 -33.73 -30.32
N THR A 346 -1.18 -33.97 -29.82
CA THR A 346 -1.42 -34.70 -28.57
C THR A 346 -1.11 -36.18 -28.72
N SER A 347 -0.56 -36.80 -27.67
CA SER A 347 -0.48 -38.25 -27.51
C SER A 347 -1.11 -38.60 -26.16
N GLY A 348 -2.32 -39.13 -26.17
CA GLY A 348 -3.05 -39.54 -24.95
C GLY A 348 -3.75 -38.41 -24.18
N THR A 349 -3.21 -37.18 -24.27
CA THR A 349 -3.77 -35.95 -23.68
C THR A 349 -5.22 -35.72 -24.08
N ASN A 350 -6.06 -35.36 -23.10
CA ASN A 350 -7.47 -35.00 -23.30
C ASN A 350 -7.69 -33.50 -23.08
N TRP A 351 -8.76 -32.97 -23.63
CA TRP A 351 -9.18 -31.59 -23.41
C TRP A 351 -10.29 -31.49 -22.36
N SER A 352 -10.24 -30.46 -21.53
CA SER A 352 -11.21 -30.19 -20.47
C SER A 352 -11.75 -28.77 -20.59
N THR A 353 -13.06 -28.61 -20.41
CA THR A 353 -13.74 -27.30 -20.41
C THR A 353 -13.65 -26.57 -19.06
N GLY A 354 -12.80 -27.04 -18.14
CA GLY A 354 -12.58 -26.46 -16.81
C GLY A 354 -11.13 -26.06 -16.62
N GLY A 355 -10.69 -25.09 -17.42
CA GLY A 355 -9.40 -24.41 -17.32
C GLY A 355 -9.34 -23.36 -16.21
N GLN A 356 -8.17 -22.72 -16.07
CA GLN A 356 -8.07 -21.45 -15.37
C GLN A 356 -8.67 -20.32 -16.24
N ILE A 357 -8.41 -20.38 -17.54
CA ILE A 357 -8.95 -19.55 -18.59
C ILE A 357 -9.65 -20.50 -19.56
N ASP A 358 -10.98 -20.48 -19.59
CA ASP A 358 -11.76 -21.32 -20.50
C ASP A 358 -11.43 -22.84 -20.42
N GLY A 359 -10.54 -23.36 -21.28
CA GLY A 359 -10.18 -24.78 -21.40
C GLY A 359 -8.84 -25.19 -20.78
N SER A 360 -8.50 -26.48 -20.89
CA SER A 360 -7.21 -27.02 -20.40
C SER A 360 -6.84 -28.34 -21.06
N ALA A 361 -5.54 -28.62 -21.10
CA ALA A 361 -4.99 -29.94 -21.43
C ALA A 361 -4.87 -30.78 -20.16
N GLU A 362 -5.36 -32.03 -20.18
CA GLU A 362 -5.25 -32.98 -19.07
C GLU A 362 -4.22 -34.08 -19.37
N PHE A 363 -3.36 -34.33 -18.39
CA PHE A 363 -2.28 -35.32 -18.45
C PHE A 363 -2.45 -36.36 -17.33
N ASP A 364 -2.20 -37.62 -17.66
CA ASP A 364 -2.37 -38.76 -16.76
C ASP A 364 -1.20 -39.05 -15.80
N GLY A 365 -0.05 -38.39 -15.97
CA GLY A 365 1.17 -38.65 -15.19
C GLY A 365 1.92 -39.92 -15.59
N LEU A 366 1.54 -40.59 -16.69
CA LEU A 366 2.09 -41.88 -17.09
C LEU A 366 2.55 -41.94 -18.54
N SER A 367 1.81 -41.33 -19.46
CA SER A 367 2.08 -41.45 -20.89
C SER A 367 1.69 -40.24 -21.73
N ASP A 368 0.91 -39.32 -21.18
CA ASP A 368 0.34 -38.20 -21.93
C ASP A 368 1.36 -37.08 -22.18
N TYR A 369 1.35 -36.53 -23.39
CA TYR A 369 2.16 -35.36 -23.74
C TYR A 369 1.70 -34.71 -25.05
N ILE A 370 2.12 -33.47 -25.28
CA ILE A 370 1.95 -32.77 -26.54
C ILE A 370 3.32 -32.65 -27.23
N TYR A 371 3.40 -33.13 -28.46
CA TYR A 371 4.59 -33.06 -29.31
C TYR A 371 4.55 -31.81 -30.18
N VAL A 372 5.51 -30.91 -30.00
CA VAL A 372 5.65 -29.70 -30.82
C VAL A 372 6.89 -29.87 -31.72
N PRO A 373 6.72 -29.96 -33.06
CA PRO A 373 7.83 -30.11 -33.98
C PRO A 373 8.89 -29.02 -33.80
N HIS A 374 10.15 -29.37 -34.01
CA HIS A 374 11.23 -28.38 -33.96
C HIS A 374 11.04 -27.29 -35.01
N SER A 375 11.23 -26.04 -34.57
CA SER A 375 11.53 -24.89 -35.41
C SER A 375 12.76 -24.17 -34.87
N SER A 376 13.50 -23.47 -35.74
CA SER A 376 14.77 -22.84 -35.40
C SER A 376 14.65 -21.71 -34.37
N ASP A 377 13.51 -21.04 -34.32
CA ASP A 377 13.17 -20.02 -33.32
C ASP A 377 12.87 -20.62 -31.92
N LEU A 378 12.58 -21.92 -31.84
CA LEU A 378 12.39 -22.70 -30.61
C LEU A 378 13.69 -23.39 -30.13
N SER A 379 14.87 -22.91 -30.53
CA SER A 379 16.15 -23.58 -30.22
C SER A 379 16.82 -23.13 -28.92
N PHE A 380 16.26 -22.14 -28.21
CA PHE A 380 16.70 -21.64 -26.89
C PHE A 380 18.23 -21.31 -26.78
N ASP A 381 18.77 -20.58 -27.77
CA ASP A 381 20.09 -19.91 -27.75
C ASP A 381 20.06 -18.47 -27.22
N ARG A 382 18.93 -18.08 -26.63
CA ARG A 382 18.56 -16.68 -26.45
C ARG A 382 17.86 -16.50 -25.11
N GLU A 383 17.52 -15.27 -24.83
CA GLU A 383 16.58 -14.92 -23.77
C GLU A 383 15.26 -15.68 -23.92
N LEU A 384 14.73 -16.15 -22.81
CA LEU A 384 13.56 -17.00 -22.80
C LEU A 384 12.69 -16.67 -21.60
N SER A 385 11.38 -16.63 -21.81
CA SER A 385 10.41 -16.77 -20.73
C SER A 385 9.37 -17.82 -21.04
N ILE A 386 9.04 -18.63 -20.04
CA ILE A 386 8.01 -19.68 -20.10
C ILE A 386 6.98 -19.35 -19.04
N SER A 387 5.71 -19.24 -19.42
CA SER A 387 4.58 -18.99 -18.53
C SER A 387 3.53 -20.07 -18.73
N VAL A 388 2.98 -20.63 -17.66
CA VAL A 388 1.92 -21.65 -17.73
C VAL A 388 1.04 -21.64 -16.49
N TRP A 389 -0.25 -21.91 -16.67
CA TRP A 389 -1.14 -22.29 -15.57
C TRP A 389 -1.09 -23.79 -15.36
N VAL A 390 -0.96 -24.21 -14.11
CA VAL A 390 -0.90 -25.62 -13.73
C VAL A 390 -1.89 -25.95 -12.64
N ASN A 391 -2.45 -27.15 -12.71
CA ASN A 391 -3.30 -27.73 -11.67
C ASN A 391 -2.81 -29.14 -11.39
N LEU A 392 -2.29 -29.38 -10.19
CA LEU A 392 -1.72 -30.69 -9.85
C LEU A 392 -2.81 -31.66 -9.40
N ARG A 393 -2.69 -32.94 -9.76
CA ARG A 393 -3.54 -34.01 -9.21
C ARG A 393 -3.00 -34.57 -7.89
N ASP A 394 -1.70 -34.45 -7.66
CA ASP A 394 -0.94 -35.01 -6.55
C ASP A 394 0.18 -34.03 -6.15
N PRO A 395 0.43 -33.73 -4.86
CA PRO A 395 1.63 -33.01 -4.46
C PRO A 395 2.87 -33.71 -5.03
N ALA A 396 3.68 -33.00 -5.80
CA ALA A 396 4.91 -33.53 -6.41
C ALA A 396 6.04 -33.76 -5.37
N THR A 397 5.72 -34.36 -4.22
CA THR A 397 6.60 -34.50 -3.05
C THR A 397 6.99 -35.96 -2.79
N GLY A 398 8.27 -36.20 -2.50
CA GLY A 398 8.85 -37.53 -2.26
C GLY A 398 9.98 -37.85 -3.24
N SER A 399 10.99 -38.64 -2.85
CA SER A 399 12.18 -38.86 -3.68
C SER A 399 11.84 -39.32 -5.11
N TYR A 400 12.33 -38.54 -6.08
CA TYR A 400 12.16 -38.74 -7.52
C TYR A 400 10.73 -38.46 -8.04
N ALA A 401 10.00 -37.53 -7.43
CA ALA A 401 8.74 -37.04 -7.94
C ALA A 401 8.98 -35.97 -9.02
N TYR A 402 9.28 -36.41 -10.25
CA TYR A 402 9.45 -35.52 -11.39
C TYR A 402 8.12 -35.25 -12.08
N GLN A 403 7.72 -33.98 -12.15
CA GLN A 403 6.58 -33.53 -12.95
C GLN A 403 7.05 -32.48 -13.96
N SER A 404 7.23 -32.93 -15.20
CA SER A 404 7.76 -32.08 -16.28
C SER A 404 6.67 -31.21 -16.88
N ILE A 405 6.89 -29.90 -16.88
CA ILE A 405 6.02 -28.97 -17.59
C ILE A 405 6.40 -28.95 -19.07
N LEU A 406 7.69 -28.72 -19.35
CA LEU A 406 8.22 -28.61 -20.70
C LEU A 406 9.64 -29.17 -20.76
N GLY A 407 9.92 -30.02 -21.75
CA GLY A 407 11.24 -30.58 -22.02
C GLY A 407 11.64 -30.49 -23.50
N LYS A 408 12.91 -30.23 -23.78
CA LYS A 408 13.47 -30.22 -25.14
C LYS A 408 14.92 -30.68 -25.12
N GLY A 409 15.24 -31.80 -25.76
CA GLY A 409 16.57 -32.38 -25.67
C GLY A 409 16.71 -33.71 -26.38
N THR A 410 17.82 -34.38 -26.14
CA THR A 410 18.16 -35.67 -26.71
C THR A 410 17.78 -36.82 -25.77
N SER A 411 17.30 -37.94 -26.31
CA SER A 411 16.88 -39.11 -25.50
C SER A 411 18.02 -39.95 -24.91
N ASN A 412 19.27 -39.52 -25.06
CA ASN A 412 20.48 -40.24 -24.63
C ASN A 412 21.18 -39.61 -23.40
N TYR A 413 20.48 -38.77 -22.62
CA TYR A 413 21.01 -38.13 -21.41
C TYR A 413 22.26 -37.29 -21.64
N THR A 414 22.34 -36.59 -22.78
CA THR A 414 23.47 -35.69 -23.03
C THR A 414 23.07 -34.24 -22.94
N GLU A 415 21.89 -33.88 -23.46
CA GLU A 415 21.51 -32.48 -23.66
C GLU A 415 20.00 -32.29 -23.49
N GLU A 416 19.57 -31.36 -22.64
CA GLU A 416 18.15 -31.06 -22.42
C GLU A 416 17.95 -29.65 -21.82
N TYR A 417 16.83 -29.02 -22.17
CA TYR A 417 16.19 -27.93 -21.44
C TYR A 417 14.96 -28.48 -20.74
N TRP A 418 14.82 -28.20 -19.46
CA TRP A 418 13.68 -28.68 -18.70
C TRP A 418 13.20 -27.63 -17.70
N PHE A 419 11.88 -27.49 -17.64
CA PHE A 419 11.15 -26.71 -16.67
C PHE A 419 10.09 -27.60 -16.04
N GLY A 420 10.05 -27.66 -14.72
CA GLY A 420 9.11 -28.51 -14.01
C GLY A 420 9.31 -28.49 -12.50
N ILE A 421 8.72 -29.48 -11.84
CA ILE A 421 8.80 -29.65 -10.39
C ILE A 421 9.56 -30.95 -10.09
N LEU A 422 10.59 -30.85 -9.25
CA LEU A 422 11.38 -31.97 -8.75
C LEU A 422 11.33 -31.99 -7.23
N ASP A 423 10.77 -33.06 -6.66
CA ASP A 423 10.69 -33.27 -5.21
C ASP A 423 10.06 -32.07 -4.45
N GLY A 424 9.12 -31.38 -5.10
CA GLY A 424 8.40 -30.21 -4.59
C GLY A 424 9.07 -28.86 -4.89
N LEU A 425 10.28 -28.86 -5.46
CA LEU A 425 10.99 -27.65 -5.86
C LEU A 425 10.61 -27.27 -7.29
N LEU A 426 10.27 -26.01 -7.53
CA LEU A 426 10.16 -25.49 -8.89
C LEU A 426 11.58 -25.28 -9.42
N GLU A 427 11.86 -25.78 -10.61
CA GLU A 427 13.20 -25.80 -11.15
C GLU A 427 13.20 -25.55 -12.66
N PHE A 428 14.18 -24.74 -13.08
CA PHE A 428 14.56 -24.59 -14.48
C PHE A 428 16.02 -25.02 -14.62
N GLY A 429 16.30 -25.91 -15.56
CA GLY A 429 17.64 -26.42 -15.73
C GLY A 429 17.98 -26.91 -17.12
N VAL A 430 19.27 -27.10 -17.30
CA VAL A 430 19.90 -27.56 -18.53
C VAL A 430 20.81 -28.74 -18.25
N LEU A 431 20.66 -29.79 -19.06
CA LEU A 431 21.61 -30.88 -19.14
C LEU A 431 22.61 -30.56 -20.25
N GLN A 432 23.90 -30.61 -19.95
CA GLN A 432 24.98 -30.40 -20.94
C GLN A 432 26.09 -31.42 -20.74
N SER A 433 26.44 -32.15 -21.80
CA SER A 433 27.42 -33.24 -21.76
C SER A 433 27.16 -34.25 -20.62
N GLY A 434 25.89 -34.47 -20.29
CA GLY A 434 25.45 -35.38 -19.22
C GLY A 434 25.55 -34.82 -17.79
N ASN A 435 25.83 -33.53 -17.61
CA ASN A 435 25.82 -32.87 -16.30
C ASN A 435 24.63 -31.92 -16.19
N TRP A 436 23.96 -31.95 -15.04
CA TRP A 436 22.77 -31.13 -14.76
C TRP A 436 23.18 -29.81 -14.12
N HIS A 437 22.62 -28.70 -14.63
CA HIS A 437 22.85 -27.35 -14.16
C HIS A 437 21.50 -26.64 -14.04
N SER A 438 21.16 -26.13 -12.88
CA SER A 438 19.82 -25.61 -12.65
C SER A 438 19.76 -24.50 -11.61
N VAL A 439 18.61 -23.83 -11.61
CA VAL A 439 18.16 -22.92 -10.56
C VAL A 439 16.82 -23.46 -10.08
N ALA A 440 16.69 -23.62 -8.76
CA ALA A 440 15.52 -24.15 -8.10
C ALA A 440 15.16 -23.29 -6.88
N THR A 441 13.94 -23.44 -6.36
CA THR A 441 13.57 -22.87 -5.06
C THR A 441 14.41 -23.47 -3.93
N GLU A 442 14.66 -22.71 -2.87
CA GLU A 442 15.40 -23.22 -1.70
C GLU A 442 14.57 -24.18 -0.86
N GLU A 443 13.24 -24.00 -0.87
CA GLU A 443 12.28 -24.81 -0.14
C GLU A 443 11.19 -25.37 -1.07
N THR A 444 10.55 -26.45 -0.62
CA THR A 444 9.45 -27.09 -1.35
C THR A 444 8.24 -26.19 -1.41
N LEU A 445 7.66 -26.04 -2.59
CA LEU A 445 6.40 -25.34 -2.76
C LEU A 445 5.25 -26.18 -2.16
N ALA A 446 4.46 -25.58 -1.28
CA ALA A 446 3.28 -26.21 -0.68
C ALA A 446 2.07 -26.21 -1.64
N LEU A 447 2.25 -26.63 -2.89
CA LEU A 447 1.18 -26.62 -3.90
C LEU A 447 0.12 -27.69 -3.58
N GLN A 448 -1.14 -27.26 -3.49
CA GLN A 448 -2.26 -28.13 -3.17
C GLN A 448 -2.90 -28.71 -4.44
N PRO A 449 -3.25 -30.01 -4.46
CA PRO A 449 -3.97 -30.60 -5.58
C PRO A 449 -5.31 -29.93 -5.86
N GLY A 450 -5.64 -29.78 -7.15
CA GLY A 450 -6.91 -29.19 -7.58
C GLY A 450 -6.93 -27.67 -7.57
N ILE A 451 -5.88 -26.99 -7.11
CA ILE A 451 -5.73 -25.52 -7.17
C ILE A 451 -4.90 -25.14 -8.40
N TRP A 452 -5.32 -24.06 -9.09
CA TRP A 452 -4.57 -23.47 -10.19
C TRP A 452 -3.48 -22.54 -9.68
N TYR A 453 -2.27 -22.72 -10.21
CA TYR A 453 -1.11 -21.87 -9.95
C TYR A 453 -0.52 -21.39 -11.26
N HIS A 454 -0.03 -20.15 -11.28
CA HIS A 454 0.73 -19.63 -12.41
C HIS A 454 2.22 -19.77 -12.14
N LEU A 455 2.93 -20.48 -13.01
CA LEU A 455 4.37 -20.70 -12.88
C LEU A 455 5.07 -20.04 -14.05
N VAL A 456 6.11 -19.26 -13.73
CA VAL A 456 6.95 -18.61 -14.74
C VAL A 456 8.42 -18.85 -14.46
N ALA A 457 9.17 -19.14 -15.52
CA ALA A 457 10.62 -19.08 -15.53
C ALA A 457 11.09 -18.09 -16.60
N THR A 458 12.01 -17.19 -16.23
CA THR A 458 12.70 -16.31 -17.17
C THR A 458 14.20 -16.64 -17.16
N PHE A 459 14.85 -16.53 -18.31
CA PHE A 459 16.27 -16.80 -18.49
C PHE A 459 16.91 -15.73 -19.37
N SER A 460 17.95 -15.07 -18.86
CA SER A 460 18.79 -14.15 -19.64
C SER A 460 20.04 -14.86 -20.14
N SER A 461 20.19 -14.96 -21.47
CA SER A 461 21.43 -15.48 -22.08
C SER A 461 22.61 -14.50 -21.97
N VAL A 462 22.38 -13.27 -21.46
CA VAL A 462 23.42 -12.26 -21.27
C VAL A 462 24.10 -12.43 -19.90
N SER A 463 23.32 -12.59 -18.84
CA SER A 463 23.82 -12.78 -17.47
C SER A 463 23.86 -14.24 -17.02
N ASN A 464 23.25 -15.16 -17.76
CA ASN A 464 22.91 -16.52 -17.34
C ASN A 464 21.99 -16.60 -16.13
N GLU A 465 21.27 -15.53 -15.83
CA GLU A 465 20.35 -15.47 -14.72
C GLU A 465 19.01 -16.12 -15.06
N VAL A 466 18.49 -16.89 -14.10
CA VAL A 466 17.16 -17.47 -14.11
C VAL A 466 16.37 -16.85 -12.97
N ASN A 467 15.13 -16.43 -13.24
CA ASN A 467 14.16 -16.03 -12.23
C ASN A 467 12.93 -16.93 -12.29
N LEU A 468 12.44 -17.36 -11.13
CA LEU A 468 11.27 -18.21 -10.98
C LEU A 468 10.17 -17.45 -10.23
N TYR A 469 8.92 -17.62 -10.69
CA TYR A 469 7.76 -16.94 -10.14
C TYR A 469 6.62 -17.93 -9.87
N LEU A 470 5.86 -17.65 -8.81
CA LEU A 470 4.61 -18.31 -8.45
C LEU A 470 3.53 -17.24 -8.29
N ASP A 471 2.44 -17.37 -9.04
CA ASP A 471 1.29 -16.47 -9.00
C ASP A 471 1.67 -14.99 -9.15
N GLY A 472 2.60 -14.72 -10.09
CA GLY A 472 3.07 -13.37 -10.40
C GLY A 472 4.15 -12.84 -9.46
N LEU A 473 4.47 -13.56 -8.37
CA LEU A 473 5.47 -13.15 -7.39
C LEU A 473 6.80 -13.88 -7.59
N PRO A 474 7.96 -13.21 -7.50
CA PRO A 474 9.26 -13.86 -7.57
C PRO A 474 9.47 -14.75 -6.34
N ILE A 475 9.93 -15.98 -6.56
CA ILE A 475 10.15 -16.98 -5.50
C ILE A 475 11.57 -17.54 -5.46
N ALA A 476 12.34 -17.41 -6.54
CA ALA A 476 13.76 -17.77 -6.57
C ALA A 476 14.49 -17.09 -7.74
N SER A 477 15.80 -16.88 -7.57
CA SER A 477 16.69 -16.48 -8.66
C SER A 477 18.07 -17.10 -8.50
N GLY A 478 18.82 -17.19 -9.60
CA GLY A 478 20.16 -17.77 -9.59
C GLY A 478 20.83 -17.75 -10.95
N LEU A 479 22.11 -18.12 -10.99
CA LEU A 479 22.86 -18.20 -12.24
C LEU A 479 23.00 -19.65 -12.70
N LEU A 480 22.70 -19.92 -13.96
CA LEU A 480 23.17 -21.12 -14.62
C LEU A 480 24.70 -21.06 -14.78
N THR A 481 25.36 -22.18 -14.50
CA THR A 481 26.82 -22.26 -14.59
C THR A 481 27.33 -22.56 -16.00
N VAL A 482 26.42 -22.78 -16.97
CA VAL A 482 26.73 -23.07 -18.37
C VAL A 482 25.69 -22.42 -19.30
N ASP A 483 26.10 -22.10 -20.52
CA ASP A 483 25.18 -21.61 -21.55
C ASP A 483 24.36 -22.77 -22.14
N PRO A 484 23.04 -22.60 -22.32
CA PRO A 484 22.20 -23.38 -23.22
C PRO A 484 22.84 -23.76 -24.57
N VAL A 485 22.81 -25.05 -24.95
CA VAL A 485 23.24 -25.50 -26.29
C VAL A 485 22.03 -25.84 -27.16
N PRO A 486 21.80 -25.11 -28.28
CA PRO A 486 20.64 -25.31 -29.13
C PRO A 486 20.51 -26.71 -29.71
N LYS A 487 19.26 -27.17 -29.78
CA LYS A 487 18.89 -28.52 -30.20
C LYS A 487 17.75 -28.51 -31.23
N ALA A 488 17.87 -29.38 -32.22
CA ALA A 488 16.91 -29.53 -33.33
C ALA A 488 15.79 -30.52 -33.01
N GLU A 489 15.69 -30.92 -31.74
CA GLU A 489 14.72 -31.85 -31.21
C GLU A 489 13.39 -31.14 -30.89
N ALA A 490 12.31 -31.90 -30.88
CA ALA A 490 10.97 -31.38 -30.58
C ALA A 490 10.84 -30.90 -29.13
N ILE A 491 10.00 -29.88 -28.92
CA ILE A 491 9.50 -29.56 -27.58
C ILE A 491 8.46 -30.61 -27.20
N GLN A 492 8.51 -31.04 -25.94
CA GLN A 492 7.55 -31.95 -25.34
C GLN A 492 6.89 -31.24 -24.16
N VAL A 493 5.60 -30.97 -24.27
CA VAL A 493 4.80 -30.37 -23.19
C VAL A 493 4.13 -31.50 -22.40
N GLY A 494 4.19 -31.43 -21.07
CA GLY A 494 3.70 -32.47 -20.17
C GLY A 494 4.64 -33.66 -20.01
N ARG A 495 5.83 -33.64 -20.61
CA ARG A 495 6.89 -34.62 -20.32
C ARG A 495 8.30 -34.11 -20.63
N SER A 496 9.30 -34.78 -20.06
CA SER A 496 10.71 -34.69 -20.47
C SER A 496 11.04 -35.64 -21.62
N GLN A 497 12.28 -35.58 -22.11
CA GLN A 497 12.78 -36.53 -23.12
C GLN A 497 13.01 -37.95 -22.58
N TYR A 498 12.92 -38.15 -21.26
CA TYR A 498 13.21 -39.42 -20.59
C TYR A 498 11.96 -40.12 -20.04
N GLY A 499 10.79 -39.48 -20.14
CA GLY A 499 9.53 -40.06 -19.67
C GLY A 499 9.19 -39.70 -18.23
N GLU A 500 9.62 -38.53 -17.76
CA GLU A 500 9.05 -37.90 -16.57
C GLU A 500 7.81 -37.09 -16.99
N PHE A 501 6.62 -37.46 -16.50
CA PHE A 501 5.33 -36.95 -17.00
C PHE A 501 4.63 -36.01 -16.00
N TRP A 502 3.91 -35.02 -16.51
CA TRP A 502 3.02 -34.18 -15.72
C TRP A 502 1.77 -34.95 -15.28
N ASN A 503 1.36 -34.82 -14.03
CA ASN A 503 0.13 -35.41 -13.51
C ASN A 503 -0.86 -34.33 -13.06
N GLY A 504 -1.72 -33.90 -13.98
CA GLY A 504 -2.62 -32.79 -13.72
C GLY A 504 -3.11 -32.12 -14.99
N LYS A 505 -3.45 -30.84 -14.88
CA LYS A 505 -3.87 -30.00 -16.01
C LYS A 505 -2.87 -28.89 -16.28
N MET A 506 -2.80 -28.44 -17.53
CA MET A 506 -2.13 -27.22 -17.93
C MET A 506 -3.05 -26.36 -18.78
N ASP A 507 -2.82 -25.05 -18.73
CA ASP A 507 -3.58 -24.04 -19.44
C ASP A 507 -2.66 -22.84 -19.78
N ASP A 508 -2.95 -22.15 -20.88
CA ASP A 508 -2.33 -20.89 -21.32
C ASP A 508 -0.78 -20.90 -21.39
N LEU A 509 -0.18 -21.99 -21.91
CA LEU A 509 1.27 -22.10 -22.06
C LEU A 509 1.79 -21.10 -23.10
N LYS A 510 2.68 -20.21 -22.67
CA LYS A 510 3.29 -19.16 -23.49
C LYS A 510 4.80 -19.21 -23.43
N LEU A 511 5.43 -18.97 -24.59
CA LEU A 511 6.86 -18.79 -24.74
C LEU A 511 7.15 -17.39 -25.26
N PHE A 512 8.19 -16.75 -24.75
CA PHE A 512 8.67 -15.44 -25.20
C PHE A 512 10.17 -15.54 -25.53
N ALA A 513 10.60 -14.80 -26.56
CA ALA A 513 12.00 -14.69 -26.96
C ALA A 513 12.75 -13.55 -26.25
N GLU A 514 12.21 -13.10 -25.11
CA GLU A 514 12.70 -12.00 -24.26
C GLU A 514 12.58 -12.43 -22.80
N VAL A 515 13.38 -11.80 -21.92
CA VAL A 515 13.21 -11.91 -20.47
C VAL A 515 12.02 -11.05 -20.05
N LEU A 516 10.94 -11.67 -19.60
CA LEU A 516 9.82 -10.93 -19.05
C LEU A 516 10.27 -10.22 -17.77
N SER A 517 9.95 -8.94 -17.66
CA SER A 517 10.15 -8.20 -16.43
C SER A 517 9.18 -8.72 -15.35
N PRO A 518 9.48 -8.53 -14.05
CA PRO A 518 8.53 -8.88 -12.97
C PRO A 518 7.12 -8.30 -13.21
N GLU A 519 7.03 -7.10 -13.78
CA GLU A 519 5.77 -6.43 -14.08
C GLU A 519 5.01 -7.11 -15.23
N GLN A 520 5.71 -7.60 -16.25
CA GLN A 520 5.11 -8.40 -17.32
C GLN A 520 4.62 -9.77 -16.81
N VAL A 521 5.37 -10.38 -15.88
CA VAL A 521 4.98 -11.65 -15.23
C VAL A 521 3.71 -11.49 -14.38
N ALA A 522 3.62 -10.42 -13.60
CA ALA A 522 2.40 -10.12 -12.85
C ALA A 522 1.22 -9.80 -13.78
N SER A 523 1.43 -8.99 -14.83
CA SER A 523 0.42 -8.65 -15.83
C SER A 523 -0.21 -9.90 -16.46
N ILE A 524 0.62 -10.86 -16.86
CA ILE A 524 0.13 -12.10 -17.48
C ILE A 524 -0.58 -13.04 -16.49
N THR A 525 -0.21 -12.99 -15.20
CA THR A 525 -0.88 -13.73 -14.13
C THR A 525 -2.28 -13.17 -13.88
N VAL A 526 -2.39 -11.86 -13.72
CA VAL A 526 -3.68 -11.19 -13.43
C VAL A 526 -4.63 -11.31 -14.63
N ALA A 527 -4.11 -11.21 -15.85
CA ALA A 527 -4.88 -11.45 -17.07
C ALA A 527 -5.50 -12.86 -17.11
N GLY A 528 -4.87 -13.85 -16.44
CA GLY A 528 -5.42 -15.20 -16.28
C GLY A 528 -6.45 -15.35 -15.15
N GLY A 529 -6.95 -14.26 -14.59
CA GLY A 529 -8.07 -14.26 -13.65
C GLY A 529 -7.71 -14.58 -12.20
N LYS A 530 -6.42 -14.74 -11.87
CA LYS A 530 -5.99 -14.84 -10.47
C LYS A 530 -5.70 -13.45 -9.92
N LYS A 531 -6.45 -13.08 -8.88
CA LYS A 531 -6.04 -11.98 -8.01
C LYS A 531 -4.82 -12.43 -7.24
N ILE A 532 -3.78 -11.59 -7.18
CA ILE A 532 -2.69 -11.79 -6.24
C ILE A 532 -3.34 -11.61 -4.85
N ALA A 533 -3.64 -12.73 -4.18
CA ALA A 533 -4.52 -12.73 -3.01
C ALA A 533 -3.79 -12.08 -1.83
N GLU A 534 -4.33 -10.96 -1.36
CA GLU A 534 -3.97 -10.26 -0.15
C GLU A 534 -4.90 -10.74 0.96
N GLU A 535 -4.39 -11.50 1.92
CA GLU A 535 -5.11 -11.77 3.17
C GLU A 535 -4.90 -10.60 4.12
N ARG A 536 -5.87 -10.29 4.98
CA ARG A 536 -5.83 -9.09 5.81
C ARG A 536 -6.29 -9.44 7.22
N ILE A 537 -5.52 -9.06 8.22
CA ILE A 537 -5.97 -9.00 9.62
C ILE A 537 -6.29 -7.54 9.90
N LEU A 538 -7.54 -7.19 10.18
CA LEU A 538 -8.00 -5.79 10.20
C LEU A 538 -8.87 -5.51 11.42
N ASP A 539 -8.67 -4.34 12.03
CA ASP A 539 -9.61 -3.72 12.97
C ASP A 539 -9.90 -2.28 12.51
N GLN A 540 -11.15 -2.03 12.13
CA GLN A 540 -11.63 -0.71 11.69
C GLN A 540 -12.10 0.17 12.85
N PHE A 541 -11.96 -0.31 14.09
CA PHE A 541 -12.50 0.31 15.30
C PHE A 541 -13.97 0.73 15.18
N ASN A 542 -14.74 0.11 14.28
CA ASN A 542 -16.05 0.57 13.81
C ASN A 542 -17.19 0.42 14.85
N THR A 543 -16.85 -0.05 16.06
CA THR A 543 -17.77 -0.29 17.16
C THR A 543 -17.37 0.54 18.37
N ALA A 544 -18.26 1.42 18.81
CA ALA A 544 -18.08 2.25 20.01
C ALA A 544 -17.65 1.41 21.21
N TYR A 545 -16.60 1.85 21.90
CA TYR A 545 -16.12 1.26 23.15
C TYR A 545 -15.78 -0.23 23.07
N SER A 546 -15.22 -0.67 21.94
CA SER A 546 -14.80 -2.06 21.73
C SER A 546 -13.34 -2.17 21.32
N TYR A 547 -12.63 -3.14 21.89
CA TYR A 547 -11.28 -3.56 21.51
C TYR A 547 -11.26 -4.90 20.76
N ALA A 548 -12.43 -5.44 20.42
CA ALA A 548 -12.60 -6.76 19.83
C ALA A 548 -12.99 -6.71 18.35
N GLY A 549 -12.66 -5.63 17.64
CA GLY A 549 -12.90 -5.55 16.19
C GLY A 549 -12.07 -6.61 15.46
N ASP A 550 -12.68 -7.31 14.52
CA ASP A 550 -12.07 -8.37 13.70
C ASP A 550 -12.73 -8.30 12.31
N ASP A 551 -12.32 -7.31 11.53
CA ASP A 551 -12.95 -6.92 10.26
C ASP A 551 -12.20 -7.50 9.02
N GLY A 552 -11.10 -8.23 9.25
CA GLY A 552 -10.25 -8.81 8.22
C GLY A 552 -10.71 -10.16 7.67
N SER A 553 -9.99 -10.69 6.67
CA SER A 553 -10.16 -12.06 6.18
C SER A 553 -9.55 -13.11 7.11
N LEU A 554 -8.58 -12.71 7.94
CA LEU A 554 -7.98 -13.49 9.02
C LEU A 554 -8.23 -12.80 10.38
N PRO A 555 -8.41 -13.57 11.47
CA PRO A 555 -8.72 -13.01 12.79
C PRO A 555 -7.47 -12.48 13.52
N TRP A 556 -7.65 -11.49 14.40
CA TRP A 556 -6.63 -11.20 15.42
C TRP A 556 -6.58 -12.29 16.49
N ASN A 557 -5.45 -12.42 17.20
CA ASN A 557 -5.34 -13.30 18.35
C ASN A 557 -5.77 -12.58 19.64
N GLY A 558 -7.08 -12.50 19.85
CA GLY A 558 -7.69 -11.83 21.00
C GLY A 558 -7.96 -10.34 20.75
N SER A 559 -8.34 -9.60 21.79
CA SER A 559 -8.67 -8.16 21.73
C SER A 559 -7.46 -7.27 22.02
N TRP A 560 -7.52 -6.00 21.60
CA TRP A 560 -6.57 -4.98 22.03
C TRP A 560 -6.47 -4.93 23.56
N GLN A 561 -5.25 -4.75 24.06
CA GLN A 561 -4.91 -4.62 25.47
C GLN A 561 -4.34 -3.22 25.70
N GLU A 562 -4.71 -2.57 26.81
CA GLU A 562 -4.08 -1.32 27.24
C GLU A 562 -2.67 -1.57 27.79
N VAL A 563 -1.82 -0.56 27.64
CA VAL A 563 -0.43 -0.52 28.10
C VAL A 563 -0.31 0.68 29.02
N GLY A 564 0.14 0.48 30.26
CA GLY A 564 0.25 1.60 31.22
C GLY A 564 -1.00 1.79 32.07
N GLU A 565 -2.18 1.47 31.53
CA GLU A 565 -3.46 1.42 32.25
C GLU A 565 -4.25 0.13 31.98
N ASN A 566 -5.44 -0.02 32.59
CA ASN A 566 -6.36 -1.16 32.38
C ASN A 566 -7.81 -0.78 32.78
N ASP A 567 -8.30 0.34 32.28
CA ASP A 567 -9.64 0.87 32.53
C ASP A 567 -10.64 0.53 31.41
N GLY A 568 -10.14 0.04 30.26
CA GLY A 568 -10.92 -0.56 29.19
C GLY A 568 -11.44 0.46 28.16
N PRO A 569 -11.99 -0.03 27.02
CA PRO A 569 -12.22 0.78 25.81
C PRO A 569 -13.28 1.89 25.93
N ALA A 570 -13.90 2.05 27.09
CA ALA A 570 -14.96 3.03 27.37
C ALA A 570 -14.50 4.21 28.24
N SER A 571 -13.31 4.14 28.82
CA SER A 571 -12.81 5.15 29.75
C SER A 571 -11.31 5.02 29.94
N GLY A 572 -10.61 6.14 30.07
CA GLY A 572 -9.16 6.15 30.23
C GLY A 572 -8.55 7.18 29.30
N ASP A 573 -7.23 7.15 29.20
CA ASP A 573 -6.50 7.89 28.19
C ASP A 573 -6.65 7.24 26.81
N GLU A 574 -6.78 5.92 26.79
CA GLU A 574 -7.21 5.14 25.64
C GLU A 574 -8.71 4.80 25.66
N TYR A 575 -9.45 5.24 24.65
CA TYR A 575 -10.80 4.72 24.44
C TYR A 575 -11.26 4.87 22.99
N VAL A 576 -12.19 3.99 22.58
CA VAL A 576 -12.74 3.94 21.23
C VAL A 576 -14.02 4.77 21.17
N SER A 577 -13.99 5.89 20.45
CA SER A 577 -15.14 6.77 20.32
C SER A 577 -15.19 7.50 18.99
N GLU A 578 -16.37 8.05 18.70
CA GLU A 578 -16.59 8.88 17.53
C GLU A 578 -15.89 10.24 17.71
N PHE A 579 -14.93 10.54 16.85
CA PHE A 579 -14.21 11.81 16.86
C PHE A 579 -14.17 12.44 15.45
N GLY A 580 -14.44 13.74 15.35
CA GLY A 580 -14.40 14.46 14.07
C GLY A 580 -15.42 13.94 13.05
N THR A 581 -14.95 13.42 11.90
CA THR A 581 -15.69 13.01 10.69
C THR A 581 -16.71 11.85 10.86
N ARG A 582 -17.24 11.63 12.08
CA ARG A 582 -18.15 10.51 12.41
C ARG A 582 -17.54 9.12 12.20
N ARG A 583 -16.22 9.00 12.35
CA ARG A 583 -15.51 7.72 12.41
C ARG A 583 -15.18 7.37 13.86
N PHE A 584 -15.35 6.11 14.20
CA PHE A 584 -14.80 5.56 15.43
C PHE A 584 -13.31 5.33 15.21
N ALA A 585 -12.51 5.76 16.17
CA ALA A 585 -11.07 5.54 16.19
C ALA A 585 -10.65 5.32 17.63
N VAL A 586 -9.51 4.66 17.83
CA VAL A 586 -8.87 4.64 19.14
C VAL A 586 -8.09 5.94 19.31
N ARG A 587 -8.42 6.68 20.36
CA ARG A 587 -7.65 7.86 20.76
C ARG A 587 -6.57 7.42 21.74
N LEU A 588 -5.35 7.91 21.55
CA LEU A 588 -4.21 7.75 22.44
C LEU A 588 -3.88 9.10 23.06
N GLN A 589 -3.81 9.17 24.39
CA GLN A 589 -3.41 10.34 25.17
C GLN A 589 -2.54 9.90 26.35
N ASP A 590 -2.02 10.86 27.10
CA ASP A 590 -1.44 10.64 28.42
C ASP A 590 -1.97 11.76 29.33
N ASN A 591 -2.50 11.44 30.51
CA ASN A 591 -2.90 12.44 31.49
C ASN A 591 -2.17 12.34 32.83
N ASP A 592 -1.35 11.31 33.04
CA ASP A 592 -0.72 11.01 34.34
C ASP A 592 0.80 10.83 34.30
N ASN A 593 1.41 10.95 33.12
CA ASN A 593 2.83 10.80 32.79
C ASN A 593 3.36 9.35 32.88
N GLY A 594 2.51 8.35 32.63
CA GLY A 594 2.87 6.93 32.63
C GLY A 594 3.38 6.41 31.28
N GLY A 595 3.03 7.09 30.18
CA GLY A 595 3.24 6.62 28.82
C GLY A 595 2.35 5.41 28.54
N GLU A 596 1.14 5.70 28.11
CA GLU A 596 0.01 4.80 27.91
C GLU A 596 -0.11 4.35 26.45
N GLY A 597 -1.05 3.47 26.14
CA GLY A 597 -1.23 3.00 24.78
C GLY A 597 -1.96 1.67 24.65
N ILE A 598 -1.91 1.08 23.46
CA ILE A 598 -2.56 -0.19 23.16
C ILE A 598 -1.62 -1.15 22.41
N GLU A 599 -1.85 -2.45 22.59
CA GLU A 599 -1.20 -3.51 21.83
C GLU A 599 -2.15 -4.67 21.46
N ARG A 600 -1.84 -5.39 20.38
CA ARG A 600 -2.58 -6.59 19.98
C ARG A 600 -1.70 -7.59 19.24
N GLU A 601 -2.09 -8.86 19.31
CA GLU A 601 -1.35 -10.01 18.77
C GLU A 601 -2.04 -10.62 17.54
N ALA A 602 -1.25 -11.14 16.61
CA ALA A 602 -1.67 -11.87 15.42
C ALA A 602 -0.73 -13.04 15.11
N ASP A 603 -1.27 -14.13 14.56
CA ASP A 603 -0.47 -15.24 14.01
C ASP A 603 -0.29 -15.01 12.50
N LEU A 604 0.95 -14.77 12.09
CA LEU A 604 1.28 -14.45 10.69
C LEU A 604 1.94 -15.63 9.96
N THR A 605 2.09 -16.79 10.61
CA THR A 605 2.96 -17.88 10.14
C THR A 605 2.49 -18.58 8.88
N ALA A 606 1.23 -18.42 8.50
CA ALA A 606 0.67 -18.97 7.28
C ALA A 606 1.12 -18.20 6.02
N CYS A 607 1.85 -17.09 6.15
CA CYS A 607 2.17 -16.18 5.06
C CYS A 607 3.67 -15.84 5.03
N ASN A 608 4.15 -15.35 3.88
CA ASN A 608 5.57 -15.09 3.66
C ASN A 608 5.95 -13.62 3.81
N THR A 609 4.99 -12.71 3.60
CA THR A 609 5.20 -11.27 3.76
C THR A 609 4.03 -10.64 4.50
N ALA A 610 4.31 -9.59 5.28
CA ALA A 610 3.36 -8.94 6.16
C ALA A 610 3.61 -7.41 6.24
N TRP A 611 2.56 -6.59 6.13
CA TRP A 611 2.64 -5.13 6.18
C TRP A 611 1.69 -4.52 7.23
N LEU A 612 2.30 -3.79 8.15
CA LEU A 612 1.82 -2.75 9.08
C LEU A 612 1.07 -1.58 8.44
N ASP A 613 -0.24 -1.60 8.23
CA ASP A 613 -0.99 -0.43 7.76
C ASP A 613 -1.95 0.14 8.81
N PHE A 614 -2.07 1.45 8.91
CA PHE A 614 -3.09 2.11 9.72
C PHE A 614 -3.26 3.57 9.32
N ASP A 615 -4.38 4.16 9.71
CA ASP A 615 -4.66 5.57 9.54
C ASP A 615 -4.45 6.31 10.86
N TYR A 616 -3.85 7.49 10.82
CA TYR A 616 -3.69 8.32 12.02
C TYR A 616 -3.99 9.79 11.81
N MET A 617 -4.44 10.47 12.86
CA MET A 617 -4.68 11.92 12.88
C MET A 617 -4.13 12.50 14.18
N ARG A 618 -3.32 13.56 14.11
CA ARG A 618 -2.77 14.23 15.31
C ARG A 618 -3.58 15.46 15.67
N ARG A 619 -3.76 15.68 16.97
CA ARG A 619 -4.41 16.88 17.52
C ARG A 619 -3.57 17.45 18.66
N GLY A 620 -3.16 18.70 18.51
CA GLY A 620 -2.61 19.49 19.60
C GLY A 620 -1.20 19.15 20.05
N LEU A 621 -0.51 18.17 19.43
CA LEU A 621 0.83 17.74 19.86
C LEU A 621 1.81 18.93 19.96
N ASP A 622 2.68 18.93 20.96
CA ASP A 622 3.71 19.95 21.11
C ASP A 622 5.02 19.58 20.38
N ALA A 623 5.67 20.59 19.82
CA ALA A 623 6.99 20.48 19.19
C ALA A 623 8.13 20.18 20.17
N GLY A 624 7.81 20.10 21.46
CA GLY A 624 8.76 20.13 22.56
C GLY A 624 9.27 21.54 22.84
N SER A 625 9.66 21.76 24.09
CA SER A 625 10.29 22.97 24.58
C SER A 625 11.45 22.61 25.49
N TRP A 626 12.17 23.64 25.96
CA TRP A 626 13.20 23.46 26.97
C TRP A 626 12.70 22.80 28.27
N SER A 627 11.41 22.92 28.60
CA SER A 627 10.84 22.40 29.84
C SER A 627 9.93 21.19 29.67
N SER A 628 9.71 20.73 28.43
CA SER A 628 8.87 19.58 28.11
C SER A 628 9.36 18.93 26.81
N PRO A 629 9.61 17.62 26.75
CA PRO A 629 9.94 16.92 25.51
C PRO A 629 8.84 17.08 24.45
N ALA A 630 9.12 16.71 23.20
CA ALA A 630 8.08 16.71 22.16
C ALA A 630 7.10 15.57 22.40
N ASP A 631 5.83 15.80 22.08
CA ASP A 631 4.82 14.75 22.19
C ASP A 631 4.89 13.82 20.98
N TYR A 632 4.70 12.53 21.22
CA TYR A 632 4.69 11.52 20.17
C TYR A 632 3.84 10.31 20.52
N VAL A 633 3.44 9.55 19.49
CA VAL A 633 3.07 8.14 19.63
C VAL A 633 4.11 7.29 18.92
N ALA A 634 4.74 6.37 19.66
CA ALA A 634 5.64 5.37 19.14
C ALA A 634 4.86 4.20 18.56
N VAL A 635 5.17 3.84 17.32
CA VAL A 635 4.67 2.65 16.62
C VAL A 635 5.72 1.56 16.79
N SER A 636 5.35 0.38 17.27
CA SER A 636 6.30 -0.70 17.53
C SER A 636 5.76 -2.07 17.15
N VAL A 637 6.67 -3.00 16.83
CA VAL A 637 6.35 -4.40 16.54
C VAL A 637 7.28 -5.34 17.33
N SER A 638 6.81 -6.56 17.61
CA SER A 638 7.54 -7.59 18.33
C SER A 638 7.17 -8.99 17.83
N THR A 639 8.12 -9.92 17.83
CA THR A 639 7.84 -11.35 17.57
C THR A 639 7.38 -12.10 18.82
N ASP A 640 7.63 -11.56 20.02
CA ASP A 640 7.46 -12.27 21.30
C ASP A 640 6.75 -11.45 22.39
N GLY A 641 6.40 -10.19 22.11
CA GLY A 641 5.79 -9.26 23.06
C GLY A 641 6.73 -8.75 24.15
N ILE A 642 8.00 -9.14 24.14
CA ILE A 642 9.01 -8.78 25.15
C ILE A 642 9.99 -7.77 24.57
N PHE A 643 10.57 -8.07 23.42
CA PHE A 643 11.51 -7.20 22.74
C PHE A 643 10.80 -6.45 21.62
N TRP A 644 10.84 -5.12 21.70
CA TRP A 644 10.11 -4.25 20.81
C TRP A 644 11.06 -3.50 19.88
N THR A 645 10.74 -3.51 18.60
CA THR A 645 11.36 -2.67 17.59
C THR A 645 10.44 -1.49 17.32
N GLU A 646 10.96 -0.27 17.45
CA GLU A 646 10.25 0.95 17.08
C GLU A 646 10.28 1.12 15.55
N LEU A 647 9.11 1.25 14.95
CA LEU A 647 8.92 1.47 13.52
C LEU A 647 8.85 2.96 13.17
N ASP A 648 8.25 3.78 14.04
CA ASP A 648 8.09 5.23 13.84
C ASP A 648 7.72 5.98 15.12
N LEU A 649 7.85 7.32 15.08
CA LEU A 649 7.39 8.27 16.10
C LEU A 649 6.48 9.33 15.47
N LEU A 650 5.17 9.19 15.66
CA LEU A 650 4.16 10.15 15.22
C LEU A 650 4.25 11.42 16.07
N SER A 651 5.10 12.37 15.68
CA SER A 651 5.51 13.52 16.50
C SER A 651 5.27 14.90 15.85
N GLY A 652 5.45 15.98 16.62
CA GLY A 652 5.56 17.37 16.15
C GLY A 652 4.25 18.18 16.16
N PRO A 653 4.31 19.52 16.06
CA PRO A 653 3.15 20.39 16.23
C PRO A 653 2.17 20.25 15.08
N ALA A 654 1.04 19.59 15.34
CA ALA A 654 0.09 19.24 14.29
C ALA A 654 -1.36 19.26 14.78
N ASN A 655 -2.23 19.78 13.91
CA ASN A 655 -3.67 19.64 13.98
C ASN A 655 -4.13 19.18 12.60
N ASP A 656 -4.15 17.88 12.42
CA ASP A 656 -4.46 17.24 11.17
C ASP A 656 -5.97 17.33 10.89
N ALA A 657 -6.33 17.77 9.67
CA ALA A 657 -7.73 17.95 9.28
C ALA A 657 -8.38 16.63 8.82
N LEU A 658 -7.57 15.68 8.35
CA LEU A 658 -7.95 14.35 7.88
C LEU A 658 -6.99 13.31 8.48
N TYR A 659 -7.36 12.03 8.39
CA TYR A 659 -6.46 10.93 8.69
C TYR A 659 -5.40 10.78 7.59
N PHE A 660 -4.18 10.42 8.01
CA PHE A 660 -3.04 10.12 7.17
C PHE A 660 -2.74 8.61 7.22
N PRO A 661 -2.50 7.96 6.07
CA PRO A 661 -2.10 6.56 6.07
C PRO A 661 -0.64 6.42 6.51
N ALA A 662 -0.36 5.36 7.24
CA ALA A 662 0.96 4.88 7.61
C ALA A 662 1.09 3.40 7.18
N SER A 663 2.28 3.02 6.73
CA SER A 663 2.56 1.68 6.19
C SER A 663 3.99 1.26 6.52
N TYR A 664 4.17 0.05 7.06
CA TYR A 664 5.44 -0.50 7.51
C TYR A 664 5.54 -1.99 7.16
N ASP A 665 6.61 -2.42 6.50
CA ASP A 665 6.87 -3.85 6.33
C ASP A 665 7.24 -4.48 7.68
N ILE A 666 6.49 -5.50 8.09
CA ILE A 666 6.72 -6.30 9.31
C ILE A 666 7.00 -7.78 9.01
N SER A 667 7.38 -8.12 7.77
CA SER A 667 7.66 -9.50 7.33
C SER A 667 8.75 -10.16 8.18
N ALA A 668 9.75 -9.40 8.62
CA ALA A 668 10.80 -9.90 9.53
C ALA A 668 10.29 -10.27 10.93
N PHE A 669 9.05 -9.90 11.26
CA PHE A 669 8.40 -10.16 12.54
C PHE A 669 7.30 -11.21 12.43
N ILE A 670 7.20 -11.93 11.31
CA ILE A 670 6.27 -13.07 11.15
C ILE A 670 6.58 -14.13 12.21
N SER A 671 5.60 -14.37 13.07
CA SER A 671 5.66 -15.22 14.25
C SER A 671 4.24 -15.67 14.61
N PRO A 672 4.06 -16.80 15.33
CA PRO A 672 2.75 -17.15 15.87
C PRO A 672 2.25 -16.16 16.94
N THR A 673 3.12 -15.26 17.41
CA THR A 673 2.83 -14.28 18.47
C THR A 673 3.28 -12.88 18.07
N THR A 674 3.19 -12.52 16.78
CA THR A 674 3.53 -11.16 16.33
C THR A 674 2.63 -10.16 17.04
N ARG A 675 3.22 -9.13 17.64
CA ARG A 675 2.49 -8.06 18.32
C ARG A 675 2.81 -6.69 17.75
N ILE A 676 1.79 -5.85 17.70
CA ILE A 676 1.91 -4.43 17.35
C ILE A 676 1.52 -3.58 18.56
N ARG A 677 2.14 -2.41 18.72
CA ARG A 677 1.89 -1.49 19.82
C ARG A 677 1.95 -0.03 19.37
N PHE A 678 1.04 0.76 19.89
CA PHE A 678 1.05 2.22 19.83
C PHE A 678 1.18 2.76 21.25
N ARG A 679 2.17 3.60 21.51
CA ARG A 679 2.44 4.10 22.86
C ARG A 679 2.75 5.58 22.89
N THR A 680 2.09 6.33 23.77
CA THR A 680 2.30 7.77 23.94
C THR A 680 3.63 8.07 24.61
N SER A 681 4.13 9.28 24.38
CA SER A 681 5.20 9.86 25.16
C SER A 681 4.71 10.18 26.58
N PRO A 682 5.51 9.93 27.64
CA PRO A 682 5.14 10.18 29.05
C PRO A 682 4.82 11.64 29.42
N ASN A 683 4.87 12.57 28.46
CA ASN A 683 4.69 14.00 28.64
C ASN A 683 3.56 14.54 27.76
N MET A 684 2.85 13.67 27.04
CA MET A 684 1.65 14.07 26.32
C MET A 684 0.60 14.49 27.37
N GLY A 685 -0.14 15.54 27.06
CA GLY A 685 -1.11 16.14 27.96
C GLY A 685 -2.55 15.85 27.54
N SER A 686 -3.48 16.08 28.47
CA SER A 686 -4.92 15.82 28.27
C SER A 686 -5.60 16.55 27.10
N SER A 687 -4.97 17.59 26.54
CA SER A 687 -5.45 18.32 25.35
C SER A 687 -4.84 17.84 24.04
N GLU A 688 -3.83 16.98 24.09
CA GLU A 688 -3.11 16.41 22.96
C GLU A 688 -3.57 14.99 22.68
N GLY A 689 -3.48 14.51 21.45
CA GLY A 689 -3.71 13.11 21.18
C GLY A 689 -3.48 12.71 19.74
N VAL A 690 -3.30 11.40 19.55
CA VAL A 690 -3.26 10.77 18.24
C VAL A 690 -4.42 9.80 18.14
N TYR A 691 -5.17 9.89 17.05
CA TYR A 691 -6.29 9.02 16.76
C TYR A 691 -5.82 8.02 15.72
N ILE A 692 -6.02 6.73 15.98
CA ILE A 692 -5.62 5.64 15.09
C ILE A 692 -6.87 4.86 14.67
N ASP A 693 -6.93 4.50 13.39
CA ASP A 693 -8.04 3.80 12.77
C ASP A 693 -7.54 2.83 11.67
N ASN A 694 -8.38 1.88 11.23
CA ASN A 694 -8.07 0.85 10.22
C ASN A 694 -6.71 0.17 10.41
N VAL A 695 -6.45 -0.31 11.63
CA VAL A 695 -5.20 -1.01 11.89
C VAL A 695 -5.24 -2.38 11.24
N GLU A 696 -4.27 -2.61 10.38
CA GLU A 696 -4.29 -3.70 9.43
C GLU A 696 -2.92 -4.35 9.27
N ILE A 697 -2.91 -5.66 9.14
CA ILE A 697 -1.77 -6.43 8.67
C ILE A 697 -2.14 -7.06 7.31
N ARG A 698 -1.61 -6.51 6.22
CA ARG A 698 -1.71 -7.12 4.88
C ARG A 698 -0.72 -8.25 4.74
N LEU A 699 -1.17 -9.37 4.18
CA LEU A 699 -0.40 -10.61 4.11
C LEU A 699 -0.41 -11.14 2.68
N PHE A 700 0.77 -11.57 2.21
CA PHE A 700 0.91 -12.18 0.88
C PHE A 700 1.64 -13.52 0.97
N GLY A 701 1.41 -14.37 -0.04
CA GLY A 701 1.98 -15.71 -0.11
C GLY A 701 1.43 -16.65 0.97
N CYS A 702 0.17 -16.48 1.35
CA CYS A 702 -0.48 -17.28 2.38
C CYS A 702 -0.82 -18.70 1.87
N HIS A 703 -0.65 -19.74 2.71
CA HIS A 703 -0.72 -21.15 2.31
C HIS A 703 -1.54 -22.06 3.25
#